data_AF-A0A660UA68-F1
#
_entry.id   AF-A0A660UA68-F1
#
_cell.length_a   1.000
_cell.length_b   1.000
_cell.length_c   1.000
_cell.angle_alpha   90.00
_cell.angle_beta   90.00
_cell.angle_gamma   90.00
#
_symmetry.space_group_name_H-M   'P 1'
#
loop_
_entity.id
_entity.type
_entity.pdbx_description
1 polymer ?
#
loop_
_entity_poly.entity_id
_entity_poly.type
_entity_poly.pdbx_seq_one_letter_code
_entity_poly.pdbx_strand_id
1 'polypeptide(L)'
;MNRINIFLLIALSVFLSFLSIKSYVNQLSSREPEEIVVPIKIEVYRSDRFPLPGADIYLNQKFIGRSDETGVFSDEVRLIVGEVYTLRIERDSGGYVYGPWETHFKAEREIEIKKLVRPREEGVPSLEGEFDILSEIERAQLGRASTYEKYHFLAILDGYMYYTLKVTSEGGKPADNATVIINGKEEGKTDNDGIFLVKYTGEDTREETIQINKEGEHIWKDSVEIYPSAEINIELNKMLLIDVRCITEYYDVSTGIKDAEVSVVKNGTKVFLGKTDSEGNLFSKFKSERGVDGPLVVEIKYPRGYVPAINERRIRVKSDMPKLELYDISFYIRSPTPRISVFPIDVVGASDPYLIKKAEEIRRSIEDLISVQKVFNLTSGIDTKRLLERFEVDYKNGKGWADKPIVKKYVDAIIFGSLSRENGKLNVQLKSIGYNGVKLFEISRELTQRDIRAFVENVSNLLLQKFPFEGIIFDVRNGIRINLGSRFGIRKGTSFHGYYERIGVSQKNIIKRKVAKLRVVDVKRDYSMCELVSVEEGFLVESGIKVKRYIEEGVKKHRIYLTIEIVSGKEPVEGANIYIDRVWIGQSNDKGVYKARLLSNSEYELMVYKEGFEPFEKLIKTGETDDVLSVNIRRGIAVLRIDSNPAGAMVSVDGKPVGITPLKEPITVPYGFH
;
A
#
# COMPACT_ATOMS: atom_id res chain seq x y z
N MET A 1 43.67 3.81 -115.49
CA MET A 1 42.96 3.34 -114.27
C MET A 1 41.58 2.85 -114.66
N ASN A 2 41.29 1.58 -114.39
CA ASN A 2 40.16 0.85 -114.95
C ASN A 2 38.82 1.33 -114.34
N ARG A 3 37.81 1.65 -115.16
CA ARG A 3 36.47 2.11 -114.71
C ARG A 3 35.77 1.10 -113.77
N ILE A 4 36.19 -0.17 -113.80
CA ILE A 4 35.73 -1.24 -112.92
C ILE A 4 36.18 -1.04 -111.46
N ASN A 5 37.37 -0.48 -111.21
CA ASN A 5 37.88 -0.28 -109.84
C ASN A 5 37.22 0.90 -109.12
N ILE A 6 36.78 1.93 -109.86
CA ILE A 6 36.04 3.07 -109.29
C ILE A 6 34.63 2.62 -108.86
N PHE A 7 33.98 1.75 -109.64
CA PHE A 7 32.67 1.22 -109.30
C PHE A 7 32.72 0.29 -108.07
N LEU A 8 33.78 -0.52 -107.93
CA LEU A 8 34.03 -1.35 -106.75
C LEU A 8 34.35 -0.53 -105.49
N LEU A 9 35.11 0.56 -105.61
CA LEU A 9 35.40 1.48 -104.49
C LEU A 9 34.16 2.27 -104.04
N ILE A 10 33.32 2.71 -104.97
CA ILE A 10 32.05 3.38 -104.66
C ILE A 10 31.05 2.38 -104.05
N ALA A 11 30.96 1.16 -104.58
CA ALA A 11 30.11 0.11 -104.01
C ALA A 11 30.58 -0.31 -102.60
N LEU A 12 31.89 -0.42 -102.37
CA LEU A 12 32.47 -0.73 -101.06
C LEU A 12 32.26 0.43 -100.07
N SER A 13 32.39 1.68 -100.52
CA SER A 13 32.09 2.89 -99.74
C SER A 13 30.61 2.96 -99.34
N VAL A 14 29.70 2.69 -100.28
CA VAL A 14 28.26 2.66 -100.01
C VAL A 14 27.91 1.49 -99.09
N PHE A 15 28.55 0.33 -99.25
CA PHE A 15 28.33 -0.84 -98.39
C PHE A 15 28.88 -0.64 -96.97
N LEU A 16 30.06 -0.03 -96.83
CA LEU A 16 30.65 0.35 -95.54
C LEU A 16 29.87 1.46 -94.85
N SER A 17 29.32 2.43 -95.61
CA SER A 17 28.40 3.44 -95.09
C SER A 17 27.06 2.82 -94.68
N PHE A 18 26.57 1.82 -95.41
CA PHE A 18 25.36 1.09 -95.05
C PHE A 18 25.60 0.21 -93.82
N LEU A 19 26.79 -0.36 -93.64
CA LEU A 19 27.21 -1.09 -92.44
C LEU A 19 27.44 -0.16 -91.25
N SER A 20 28.00 1.04 -91.45
CA SER A 20 28.16 2.03 -90.38
C SER A 20 26.82 2.63 -89.99
N ILE A 21 25.92 2.93 -90.95
CA ILE A 21 24.54 3.35 -90.69
C ILE A 21 23.75 2.21 -90.06
N LYS A 22 23.90 0.95 -90.49
CA LYS A 22 23.24 -0.20 -89.85
C LYS A 22 23.80 -0.48 -88.45
N SER A 23 25.08 -0.24 -88.21
CA SER A 23 25.71 -0.32 -86.89
C SER A 23 25.29 0.84 -85.99
N TYR A 24 25.16 2.05 -86.55
CA TYR A 24 24.76 3.27 -85.86
C TYR A 24 23.25 3.25 -85.56
N VAL A 25 22.42 2.76 -86.48
CA VAL A 25 20.98 2.49 -86.30
C VAL A 25 20.75 1.29 -85.38
N ASN A 26 21.62 0.26 -85.38
CA ASN A 26 21.55 -0.80 -84.36
C ASN A 26 22.03 -0.33 -82.97
N GLN A 27 22.89 0.70 -82.89
CA GLN A 27 23.27 1.36 -81.64
C GLN A 27 22.22 2.39 -81.16
N LEU A 28 21.44 2.98 -82.08
CA LEU A 28 20.38 3.96 -81.81
C LEU A 28 18.97 3.38 -81.80
N SER A 29 18.80 2.10 -82.10
CA SER A 29 17.65 1.33 -81.62
C SER A 29 17.80 1.22 -80.11
N SER A 30 17.42 2.29 -79.41
CA SER A 30 16.86 2.18 -78.07
C SER A 30 15.86 1.04 -78.15
N ARG A 31 16.25 -0.15 -77.66
CA ARG A 31 15.28 -1.19 -77.33
C ARG A 31 14.22 -0.45 -76.54
N GLU A 32 12.97 -0.46 -77.04
CA GLU A 32 11.87 0.09 -76.27
C GLU A 32 12.01 -0.47 -74.84
N PRO A 33 11.94 0.39 -73.82
CA PRO A 33 12.09 -0.06 -72.44
C PRO A 33 11.15 -1.25 -72.23
N GLU A 34 11.74 -2.43 -71.97
CA GLU A 34 10.97 -3.66 -71.82
C GLU A 34 10.19 -3.54 -70.51
N GLU A 35 8.89 -3.31 -70.62
CA GLU A 35 7.97 -3.23 -69.48
C GLU A 35 7.54 -4.65 -69.08
N ILE A 36 7.75 -4.99 -67.80
CA ILE A 36 7.30 -6.24 -67.19
C ILE A 36 6.25 -5.92 -66.13
N VAL A 37 5.21 -6.75 -66.05
CA VAL A 37 4.25 -6.73 -64.94
C VAL A 37 4.70 -7.78 -63.93
N VAL A 38 4.93 -7.37 -62.70
CA VAL A 38 5.39 -8.28 -61.63
C VAL A 38 4.51 -8.15 -60.39
N PRO A 39 4.18 -9.26 -59.72
CA PRO A 39 3.55 -9.21 -58.41
C PRO A 39 4.61 -8.76 -57.39
N ILE A 40 4.38 -7.62 -56.73
CA ILE A 40 5.15 -7.21 -55.57
C ILE A 40 4.40 -7.65 -54.32
N LYS A 41 5.11 -8.31 -53.40
CA LYS A 41 4.64 -8.61 -52.05
C LYS A 41 5.52 -7.89 -51.04
N ILE A 42 4.90 -7.19 -50.09
CA ILE A 42 5.61 -6.45 -49.05
C ILE A 42 5.01 -6.83 -47.70
N GLU A 43 5.84 -7.33 -46.80
CA GLU A 43 5.47 -7.57 -45.41
C GLU A 43 6.07 -6.46 -44.55
N VAL A 44 5.23 -5.73 -43.83
CA VAL A 44 5.60 -4.55 -43.03
C VAL A 44 5.42 -4.88 -41.57
N TYR A 45 6.53 -4.88 -40.85
CA TYR A 45 6.58 -5.11 -39.42
C TYR A 45 7.18 -3.90 -38.71
N ARG A 46 6.83 -3.76 -37.45
CA ARG A 46 7.46 -2.83 -36.51
C ARG A 46 8.73 -3.47 -35.95
N SER A 47 9.62 -2.67 -35.37
CA SER A 47 10.84 -3.19 -34.73
C SER A 47 10.56 -4.08 -33.51
N ASP A 48 9.38 -3.99 -32.91
CA ASP A 48 8.87 -4.92 -31.89
C ASP A 48 8.23 -6.20 -32.46
N ARG A 49 8.33 -6.41 -33.79
CA ARG A 49 7.90 -7.59 -34.56
C ARG A 49 6.41 -7.81 -34.70
N PHE A 50 5.60 -6.86 -34.28
CA PHE A 50 4.18 -6.88 -34.65
C PHE A 50 3.98 -6.37 -36.08
N PRO A 51 2.93 -6.83 -36.78
CA PRO A 51 2.58 -6.30 -38.09
C PRO A 51 2.25 -4.81 -37.99
N LEU A 52 2.58 -4.05 -39.04
CA LEU A 52 2.25 -2.63 -39.13
C LEU A 52 1.14 -2.41 -40.17
N PRO A 53 -0.13 -2.36 -39.75
CA PRO A 53 -1.25 -2.15 -40.66
C PRO A 53 -1.35 -0.70 -41.13
N GLY A 54 -1.84 -0.53 -42.37
CA GLY A 54 -2.09 0.77 -42.97
C GLY A 54 -0.84 1.59 -43.29
N ALA A 55 0.34 0.97 -43.36
CA ALA A 55 1.59 1.64 -43.77
C ALA A 55 1.50 2.06 -45.23
N ASP A 56 1.78 3.32 -45.53
CA ASP A 56 1.76 3.88 -46.88
C ASP A 56 3.01 3.43 -47.63
N ILE A 57 2.82 2.88 -48.84
CA ILE A 57 3.89 2.30 -49.65
C ILE A 57 4.04 3.12 -50.94
N TYR A 58 5.27 3.53 -51.21
CA TYR A 58 5.63 4.35 -52.36
C TYR A 58 6.70 3.67 -53.22
N LEU A 59 6.49 3.65 -54.53
CA LEU A 59 7.47 3.21 -55.52
C LEU A 59 7.90 4.41 -56.37
N ASN A 60 9.17 4.79 -56.31
CA ASN A 60 9.69 6.02 -56.95
C ASN A 60 8.84 7.25 -56.61
N GLN A 61 8.54 7.45 -55.32
CA GLN A 61 7.70 8.54 -54.79
C GLN A 61 6.20 8.47 -55.18
N LYS A 62 5.79 7.51 -56.02
CA LYS A 62 4.39 7.29 -56.34
C LYS A 62 3.76 6.36 -55.31
N PHE A 63 2.68 6.80 -54.66
CA PHE A 63 1.88 5.96 -53.78
C PHE A 63 1.28 4.78 -54.56
N ILE A 64 1.51 3.56 -54.08
CA ILE A 64 1.01 2.32 -54.70
C ILE A 64 0.01 1.57 -53.84
N GLY A 65 -0.06 1.84 -52.53
CA GLY A 65 -1.08 1.26 -51.65
C GLY A 65 -0.69 1.25 -50.18
N ARG A 66 -1.46 0.50 -49.39
CA ARG A 66 -1.27 0.34 -47.94
C ARG A 66 -1.18 -1.12 -47.54
N SER A 67 -0.42 -1.41 -46.49
CA SER A 67 -0.49 -2.74 -45.84
C SER A 67 -1.87 -2.99 -45.22
N ASP A 68 -2.29 -4.25 -45.25
CA ASP A 68 -3.52 -4.74 -44.64
C ASP A 68 -3.39 -4.93 -43.11
N GLU A 69 -4.42 -5.49 -42.46
CA GLU A 69 -4.45 -5.74 -41.01
C GLU A 69 -3.33 -6.69 -40.52
N THR A 70 -2.79 -7.52 -41.41
CA THR A 70 -1.68 -8.43 -41.13
C THR A 70 -0.32 -7.83 -41.46
N GLY A 71 -0.28 -6.55 -41.84
CA GLY A 71 0.93 -5.85 -42.25
C GLY A 71 1.38 -6.20 -43.67
N VAL A 72 0.55 -6.84 -44.48
CA VAL A 72 0.92 -7.31 -45.83
C VAL A 72 0.34 -6.41 -46.91
N PHE A 73 1.13 -6.10 -47.93
CA PHE A 73 0.67 -5.48 -49.17
C PHE A 73 1.03 -6.40 -50.35
N SER A 74 0.12 -6.54 -51.30
CA SER A 74 0.36 -7.29 -52.52
C SER A 74 -0.39 -6.66 -53.68
N ASP A 75 0.33 -6.35 -54.76
CA ASP A 75 -0.25 -5.78 -55.97
C ASP A 75 0.64 -6.06 -57.20
N GLU A 76 0.08 -5.93 -58.39
CA GLU A 76 0.82 -6.00 -59.65
C GLU A 76 1.35 -4.62 -60.02
N VAL A 77 2.68 -4.50 -60.15
CA VAL A 77 3.31 -3.25 -60.61
C VAL A 77 3.99 -3.44 -61.95
N ARG A 78 4.07 -2.35 -62.71
CA ARG A 78 4.78 -2.31 -63.98
C ARG A 78 6.16 -1.72 -63.78
N LEU A 79 7.19 -2.45 -64.22
CA LEU A 79 8.60 -2.07 -64.09
C LEU A 79 9.29 -2.11 -65.44
N ILE A 80 10.25 -1.22 -65.65
CA ILE A 80 11.11 -1.21 -66.84
C ILE A 80 12.39 -1.98 -66.52
N VAL A 81 12.66 -3.04 -67.28
CA VAL A 81 13.86 -3.88 -67.10
C VAL A 81 15.12 -3.04 -67.24
N GLY A 82 15.99 -3.11 -66.22
CA GLY A 82 17.25 -2.37 -66.17
C GLY A 82 17.21 -1.10 -65.32
N GLU A 83 16.02 -0.58 -64.97
CA GLU A 83 15.87 0.58 -64.10
C GLU A 83 16.00 0.22 -62.61
N VAL A 84 16.40 1.21 -61.81
CA VAL A 84 16.46 1.13 -60.34
C VAL A 84 15.23 1.83 -59.77
N TYR A 85 14.51 1.12 -58.92
CA TYR A 85 13.32 1.58 -58.22
C TYR A 85 13.63 1.78 -56.74
N THR A 86 13.09 2.86 -56.17
CA THR A 86 13.14 3.16 -54.74
C THR A 86 11.80 2.78 -54.12
N LEU A 87 11.82 1.88 -53.14
CA LEU A 87 10.66 1.50 -52.34
C LEU A 87 10.76 2.24 -51.00
N ARG A 88 9.77 3.08 -50.68
CA ARG A 88 9.65 3.80 -49.41
C ARG A 88 8.37 3.39 -48.69
N ILE A 89 8.47 3.11 -47.40
CA ILE A 89 7.35 2.70 -46.55
C ILE A 89 7.35 3.56 -45.29
N GLU A 90 6.21 4.15 -44.95
CA GLU A 90 6.05 4.96 -43.75
C GLU A 90 4.63 4.87 -43.20
N ARG A 91 4.46 5.18 -41.92
CA ARG A 91 3.15 5.24 -41.25
C ARG A 91 3.17 6.41 -40.28
N ASP A 92 2.58 7.53 -40.68
CA ASP A 92 2.50 8.76 -39.88
C ASP A 92 1.06 9.30 -39.79
N SER A 93 0.09 8.45 -39.43
CA SER A 93 -1.29 8.89 -39.19
C SER A 93 -2.04 7.94 -38.26
N GLY A 94 -3.18 8.37 -37.72
CA GLY A 94 -4.01 7.53 -36.83
C GLY A 94 -3.28 7.05 -35.56
N GLY A 95 -2.37 7.87 -35.01
CA GLY A 95 -1.64 7.54 -33.78
C GLY A 95 -0.38 6.70 -33.96
N TYR A 96 0.04 6.43 -35.21
CA TYR A 96 1.27 5.73 -35.53
C TYR A 96 2.31 6.71 -36.07
N VAL A 97 3.58 6.54 -35.67
CA VAL A 97 4.74 7.24 -36.21
C VAL A 97 5.86 6.22 -36.43
N TYR A 98 5.89 5.60 -37.62
CA TYR A 98 6.86 4.58 -38.01
C TYR A 98 7.47 4.88 -39.38
N GLY A 99 8.77 4.63 -39.50
CA GLY A 99 9.53 4.91 -40.72
C GLY A 99 10.02 6.36 -40.82
N PRO A 100 10.45 6.81 -42.02
CA PRO A 100 10.42 6.05 -43.27
C PRO A 100 11.45 4.90 -43.29
N TRP A 101 11.10 3.80 -43.95
CA TRP A 101 12.01 2.73 -44.36
C TRP A 101 12.17 2.79 -45.88
N GLU A 102 13.41 2.74 -46.37
CA GLU A 102 13.70 2.90 -47.80
C GLU A 102 14.67 1.82 -48.29
N THR A 103 14.40 1.25 -49.46
CA THR A 103 15.34 0.38 -50.19
C THR A 103 15.34 0.65 -51.69
N HIS A 104 16.38 0.19 -52.37
CA HIS A 104 16.55 0.31 -53.82
C HIS A 104 16.71 -1.08 -54.43
N PHE A 105 15.99 -1.34 -55.53
CA PHE A 105 16.11 -2.59 -56.26
C PHE A 105 16.10 -2.35 -57.77
N LYS A 106 16.75 -3.24 -58.52
CA LYS A 106 16.80 -3.17 -59.97
C LYS A 106 15.79 -4.14 -60.59
N ALA A 107 15.03 -3.68 -61.57
CA ALA A 107 14.14 -4.56 -62.32
C ALA A 107 14.95 -5.43 -63.27
N GLU A 108 14.83 -6.76 -63.14
CA GLU A 108 15.61 -7.72 -63.93
C GLU A 108 14.69 -8.79 -64.53
N ARG A 109 15.08 -9.33 -65.70
CA ARG A 109 14.37 -10.43 -66.34
C ARG A 109 14.46 -11.70 -65.49
N GLU A 110 13.38 -12.45 -65.38
CA GLU A 110 13.40 -13.79 -64.78
C GLU A 110 13.99 -14.78 -65.80
N ILE A 111 15.13 -15.38 -65.47
CA ILE A 111 15.70 -16.47 -66.27
C ILE A 111 15.24 -17.76 -65.59
N GLU A 112 14.32 -18.50 -66.21
CA GLU A 112 14.01 -19.86 -65.79
C GLU A 112 15.28 -20.72 -65.91
N ILE A 113 16.02 -20.90 -64.81
CA ILE A 113 16.98 -21.98 -64.70
C ILE A 113 16.18 -23.23 -64.36
N LYS A 114 15.93 -24.09 -65.36
CA LYS A 114 15.48 -25.48 -65.13
C LYS A 114 16.41 -26.13 -64.09
N LYS A 115 15.91 -26.32 -62.86
CA LYS A 115 16.59 -27.13 -61.84
C LYS A 115 16.75 -28.55 -62.37
N LEU A 116 17.99 -28.94 -62.67
CA LEU A 116 18.39 -30.33 -62.82
C LEU A 116 18.09 -31.05 -61.50
N VAL A 117 17.14 -31.99 -61.55
CA VAL A 117 16.82 -32.93 -60.48
C VAL A 117 18.09 -33.69 -60.10
N ARG A 118 18.54 -33.56 -58.85
CA ARG A 118 19.49 -34.52 -58.25
C ARG A 118 18.71 -35.64 -57.56
N PRO A 119 19.17 -36.91 -57.60
CA PRO A 119 18.46 -38.02 -56.99
C PRO A 119 18.44 -37.91 -55.46
N ARG A 120 17.37 -38.42 -54.85
CA ARG A 120 17.20 -38.62 -53.41
C ARG A 120 18.38 -39.40 -52.82
N GLU A 121 19.01 -38.85 -51.78
CA GLU A 121 19.66 -39.66 -50.75
C GLU A 121 18.75 -39.67 -49.52
N GLU A 122 18.37 -40.88 -49.11
CA GLU A 122 17.62 -41.15 -47.89
C GLU A 122 18.52 -40.95 -46.67
N GLY A 123 18.05 -40.19 -45.67
CA GLY A 123 18.74 -40.09 -44.39
C GLY A 123 18.15 -39.07 -43.40
N VAL A 124 17.26 -39.56 -42.53
CA VAL A 124 16.90 -39.08 -41.17
C VAL A 124 16.04 -37.80 -41.04
N PRO A 125 15.30 -37.62 -39.92
CA PRO A 125 13.85 -37.50 -39.87
C PRO A 125 13.35 -36.05 -39.77
N SER A 126 12.03 -35.90 -39.88
CA SER A 126 11.28 -34.65 -39.67
C SER A 126 11.69 -33.94 -38.37
N LEU A 127 12.36 -32.80 -38.54
CA LEU A 127 12.26 -31.68 -37.62
C LEU A 127 11.62 -30.56 -38.44
N GLU A 128 10.46 -30.09 -37.99
CA GLU A 128 9.93 -28.76 -38.28
C GLU A 128 11.04 -27.76 -37.90
N GLY A 129 11.90 -27.46 -38.87
CA GLY A 129 13.03 -26.57 -38.69
C GLY A 129 12.52 -25.15 -38.81
N GLU A 130 12.85 -24.34 -37.80
CA GLU A 130 13.13 -22.92 -37.94
C GLU A 130 13.81 -22.67 -39.30
N PHE A 131 13.00 -22.30 -40.29
CA PHE A 131 13.48 -21.59 -41.46
C PHE A 131 14.21 -20.37 -40.91
N ASP A 132 15.41 -20.08 -41.39
CA ASP A 132 16.33 -19.12 -40.77
C ASP A 132 15.76 -17.68 -40.87
N ILE A 133 14.76 -17.37 -40.03
CA ILE A 133 14.07 -16.10 -39.91
C ILE A 133 15.10 -15.00 -39.62
N LEU A 134 16.19 -15.34 -38.92
CA LEU A 134 17.33 -14.45 -38.71
C LEU A 134 17.98 -14.02 -40.03
N SER A 135 18.19 -14.94 -40.98
CA SER A 135 18.75 -14.62 -42.29
C SER A 135 17.84 -13.74 -43.16
N GLU A 136 16.52 -13.90 -43.05
CA GLU A 136 15.54 -13.08 -43.77
C GLU A 136 15.35 -11.71 -43.09
N ILE A 137 15.44 -11.64 -41.75
CA ILE A 137 15.47 -10.38 -40.97
C ILE A 137 16.73 -9.56 -41.29
N GLU A 138 17.91 -10.18 -41.35
CA GLU A 138 19.14 -9.47 -41.73
C GLU A 138 19.06 -8.92 -43.16
N ARG A 139 18.42 -9.65 -44.08
CA ARG A 139 18.17 -9.18 -45.45
C ARG A 139 17.16 -8.04 -45.50
N ALA A 140 16.10 -8.11 -44.71
CA ALA A 140 15.12 -7.05 -44.54
C ALA A 140 15.75 -5.75 -44.03
N GLN A 141 16.62 -5.86 -43.02
CA GLN A 141 17.39 -4.72 -42.51
C GLN A 141 18.35 -4.14 -43.57
N LEU A 142 18.85 -4.96 -44.47
CA LEU A 142 19.69 -4.56 -45.61
C LEU A 142 18.87 -4.16 -46.86
N GLY A 143 17.54 -4.15 -46.78
CA GLY A 143 16.66 -3.78 -47.89
C GLY A 143 16.65 -4.75 -49.07
N ARG A 144 17.10 -5.99 -48.90
CA ARG A 144 17.23 -6.98 -49.99
C ARG A 144 15.93 -7.78 -50.15
N ALA A 145 15.56 -8.05 -51.41
CA ALA A 145 14.43 -8.92 -51.74
C ALA A 145 14.66 -10.37 -51.25
N SER A 146 13.55 -11.09 -51.06
CA SER A 146 13.54 -12.47 -50.58
C SER A 146 14.43 -13.40 -51.41
N THR A 147 15.03 -14.37 -50.75
CA THR A 147 15.77 -15.45 -51.42
C THR A 147 14.89 -16.37 -52.25
N TYR A 148 13.61 -16.46 -51.90
CA TYR A 148 12.69 -17.45 -52.45
C TYR A 148 11.77 -16.86 -53.51
N GLU A 149 11.32 -15.62 -53.30
CA GLU A 149 10.38 -14.93 -54.19
C GLU A 149 10.99 -13.62 -54.69
N LYS A 150 11.13 -13.51 -56.02
CA LYS A 150 11.60 -12.29 -56.66
C LYS A 150 10.56 -11.18 -56.44
N TYR A 151 11.01 -10.01 -55.97
CA TYR A 151 10.18 -8.84 -55.63
C TYR A 151 9.27 -8.99 -54.38
N HIS A 152 9.61 -9.92 -53.48
CA HIS A 152 9.09 -9.95 -52.11
C HIS A 152 10.04 -9.18 -51.19
N PHE A 153 9.53 -8.21 -50.42
CA PHE A 153 10.28 -7.41 -49.45
C PHE A 153 9.72 -7.56 -48.04
N LEU A 154 10.61 -7.70 -47.06
CA LEU A 154 10.30 -7.60 -45.65
C LEU A 154 10.84 -6.26 -45.13
N ALA A 155 9.97 -5.44 -44.54
CA ALA A 155 10.32 -4.12 -44.03
C ALA A 155 10.11 -4.08 -42.51
N ILE A 156 11.14 -3.69 -41.77
CA ILE A 156 11.08 -3.55 -40.30
C ILE A 156 11.26 -2.06 -39.99
N LEU A 157 10.20 -1.42 -39.51
CA LEU A 157 10.17 0.02 -39.25
C LEU A 157 10.37 0.30 -37.76
N ASP A 158 11.30 1.21 -37.46
CA ASP A 158 11.42 1.83 -36.15
C ASP A 158 10.38 2.96 -36.01
N GLY A 159 9.86 3.10 -34.79
CA GLY A 159 8.81 4.07 -34.51
C GLY A 159 8.10 3.83 -33.19
N TYR A 160 6.98 4.51 -33.01
CA TYR A 160 6.12 4.38 -31.84
C TYR A 160 4.67 4.68 -32.19
N MET A 161 3.77 4.17 -31.36
CA MET A 161 2.38 4.60 -31.32
C MET A 161 2.23 5.67 -30.24
N TYR A 162 1.18 6.48 -30.34
CA TYR A 162 0.85 7.43 -29.30
C TYR A 162 -0.65 7.59 -29.09
N TYR A 163 -0.98 8.00 -27.88
CA TYR A 163 -2.30 8.49 -27.49
C TYR A 163 -2.15 9.81 -26.74
N THR A 164 -3.26 10.55 -26.63
CA THR A 164 -3.27 11.90 -26.07
C THR A 164 -4.03 11.91 -24.75
N LEU A 165 -3.41 12.48 -23.72
CA LEU A 165 -4.09 12.86 -22.49
C LEU A 165 -4.48 14.34 -22.59
N LYS A 166 -5.74 14.63 -22.29
CA LYS A 166 -6.24 16.00 -22.16
C LYS A 166 -6.72 16.23 -20.75
N VAL A 167 -5.93 16.98 -19.98
CA VAL A 167 -6.13 17.19 -18.55
C VAL A 167 -6.66 18.59 -18.31
N THR A 168 -7.76 18.68 -17.58
CA THR A 168 -8.39 19.94 -17.19
C THR A 168 -8.54 20.06 -15.68
N SER A 169 -8.34 21.27 -15.18
CA SER A 169 -8.57 21.68 -13.80
C SER A 169 -10.01 22.19 -13.61
N GLU A 170 -10.32 22.68 -12.40
CA GLU A 170 -11.65 23.24 -12.08
C GLU A 170 -12.07 24.33 -13.09
N GLY A 171 -13.34 24.25 -13.52
CA GLY A 171 -13.90 25.17 -14.51
C GLY A 171 -13.48 24.89 -15.95
N GLY A 172 -12.85 23.75 -16.24
CA GLY A 172 -12.48 23.31 -17.59
C GLY A 172 -11.22 23.98 -18.13
N LYS A 173 -10.41 24.59 -17.26
CA LYS A 173 -9.14 25.20 -17.65
C LYS A 173 -8.10 24.11 -17.95
N PRO A 174 -7.18 24.33 -18.91
CA PRO A 174 -6.00 23.49 -19.07
C PRO A 174 -5.25 23.27 -17.75
N ALA A 175 -4.99 22.01 -17.40
CA ALA A 175 -4.16 21.68 -16.25
C ALA A 175 -2.69 21.65 -16.68
N ASP A 176 -2.03 22.79 -16.66
CA ASP A 176 -0.61 22.91 -17.02
C ASP A 176 0.32 22.22 -16.02
N ASN A 177 1.50 21.74 -16.44
CA ASN A 177 2.54 21.24 -15.53
C ASN A 177 2.06 20.15 -14.53
N ALA A 178 1.02 19.39 -14.89
CA ALA A 178 0.50 18.27 -14.12
C ALA A 178 1.36 17.03 -14.42
N THR A 179 1.87 16.37 -13.39
CA THR A 179 2.72 15.19 -13.53
C THR A 179 1.89 13.99 -13.99
N VAL A 180 2.36 13.34 -15.05
CA VAL A 180 1.77 12.15 -15.67
C VAL A 180 2.57 10.91 -15.26
N ILE A 181 1.89 9.93 -14.68
CA ILE A 181 2.47 8.66 -14.25
C ILE A 181 1.70 7.53 -14.91
N ILE A 182 2.39 6.69 -15.70
CA ILE A 182 1.82 5.56 -16.42
C ILE A 182 2.39 4.27 -15.83
N ASN A 183 1.52 3.35 -15.41
CA ASN A 183 1.89 2.07 -14.80
C ASN A 183 2.93 2.20 -13.65
N GLY A 184 2.85 3.31 -12.91
CA GLY A 184 3.75 3.63 -11.79
C GLY A 184 5.06 4.33 -12.16
N LYS A 185 5.32 4.57 -13.44
CA LYS A 185 6.49 5.31 -13.94
C LYS A 185 6.09 6.74 -14.32
N GLU A 186 6.84 7.73 -13.84
CA GLU A 186 6.66 9.12 -14.26
C GLU A 186 7.13 9.28 -15.71
N GLU A 187 6.24 9.72 -16.60
CA GLU A 187 6.52 9.90 -18.03
C GLU A 187 6.81 11.37 -18.37
N GLY A 188 6.29 12.32 -17.58
CA GLY A 188 6.52 13.75 -17.80
C GLY A 188 5.42 14.61 -17.22
N LYS A 189 5.22 15.79 -17.81
CA LYS A 189 4.21 16.76 -17.38
C LYS A 189 3.43 17.32 -18.56
N THR A 190 2.17 17.66 -18.33
CA THR A 190 1.32 18.33 -19.32
C THR A 190 1.89 19.69 -19.73
N ASP A 191 1.65 20.06 -20.98
CA ASP A 191 1.99 21.38 -21.52
C ASP A 191 1.00 22.47 -21.07
N ASN A 192 1.15 23.69 -21.62
CA ASN A 192 0.31 24.84 -21.26
C ASN A 192 -1.18 24.67 -21.68
N ASP A 193 -1.47 23.75 -22.60
CA ASP A 193 -2.82 23.42 -23.05
C ASP A 193 -3.40 22.22 -22.29
N GLY A 194 -2.68 21.71 -21.28
CA GLY A 194 -3.09 20.57 -20.47
C GLY A 194 -2.95 19.25 -21.22
N ILE A 195 -2.17 19.22 -22.30
CA ILE A 195 -2.03 18.08 -23.18
C ILE A 195 -0.73 17.33 -22.85
N PHE A 196 -0.79 16.00 -22.91
CA PHE A 196 0.40 15.16 -22.86
C PHE A 196 0.28 14.01 -23.86
N LEU A 197 1.31 13.84 -24.70
CA LEU A 197 1.39 12.77 -25.68
C LEU A 197 2.18 11.60 -25.09
N VAL A 198 1.49 10.47 -24.87
CA VAL A 198 2.10 9.25 -24.35
C VAL A 198 2.55 8.39 -25.52
N LYS A 199 3.84 8.05 -25.56
CA LYS A 199 4.43 7.18 -26.59
C LYS A 199 4.51 5.75 -26.07
N TYR A 200 4.16 4.78 -26.90
CA TYR A 200 4.22 3.37 -26.54
C TYR A 200 4.48 2.44 -27.73
N THR A 201 4.89 1.21 -27.42
CA THR A 201 5.11 0.10 -28.36
C THR A 201 4.52 -1.19 -27.76
N GLY A 202 4.53 -2.28 -28.53
CA GLY A 202 3.86 -3.54 -28.18
C GLY A 202 2.40 -3.57 -28.67
N GLU A 203 1.52 -4.31 -27.99
CA GLU A 203 0.13 -4.45 -28.41
C GLU A 203 -0.56 -3.10 -28.67
N ASP A 204 -1.27 -2.99 -29.81
CA ASP A 204 -1.95 -1.77 -30.23
C ASP A 204 -2.97 -1.34 -29.18
N THR A 205 -3.77 -2.29 -28.69
CA THR A 205 -4.76 -2.07 -27.63
C THR A 205 -4.36 -2.77 -26.35
N ARG A 206 -4.32 -2.06 -25.23
CA ARG A 206 -4.06 -2.62 -23.90
C ARG A 206 -4.64 -1.75 -22.79
N GLU A 207 -4.74 -2.29 -21.58
CA GLU A 207 -5.06 -1.47 -20.40
C GLU A 207 -3.79 -0.83 -19.80
N GLU A 208 -3.88 0.45 -19.45
CA GLU A 208 -2.85 1.15 -18.70
C GLU A 208 -3.43 1.84 -17.46
N THR A 209 -2.70 1.78 -16.35
CA THR A 209 -3.01 2.59 -15.17
C THR A 209 -2.40 3.97 -15.32
N ILE A 210 -3.24 4.98 -15.46
CA ILE A 210 -2.86 6.38 -15.60
C ILE A 210 -3.09 7.09 -14.27
N GLN A 211 -2.12 7.87 -13.80
CA GLN A 211 -2.23 8.73 -12.63
C GLN A 211 -1.76 10.14 -12.96
N ILE A 212 -2.57 11.14 -12.57
CA ILE A 212 -2.27 12.55 -12.75
C ILE A 212 -2.16 13.23 -11.38
N ASN A 213 -1.04 13.91 -11.16
CA ASN A 213 -0.78 14.67 -9.94
C ASN A 213 -0.57 16.16 -10.30
N LYS A 214 -1.38 17.04 -9.73
CA LYS A 214 -1.23 18.50 -9.83
C LYS A 214 -1.27 19.09 -8.42
N GLU A 215 -0.29 19.93 -8.11
CA GLU A 215 -0.23 20.61 -6.81
C GLU A 215 -1.48 21.46 -6.60
N GLY A 216 -2.10 21.34 -5.41
CA GLY A 216 -3.33 22.05 -5.08
C GLY A 216 -4.62 21.40 -5.58
N GLU A 217 -4.55 20.21 -6.19
CA GLU A 217 -5.69 19.45 -6.72
C GLU A 217 -5.69 17.98 -6.26
N HIS A 218 -6.84 17.33 -6.40
CA HIS A 218 -7.01 15.92 -6.09
C HIS A 218 -6.25 15.02 -7.08
N ILE A 219 -5.64 13.93 -6.59
CA ILE A 219 -5.02 12.93 -7.46
C ILE A 219 -6.12 12.24 -8.28
N TRP A 220 -5.91 12.19 -9.58
CA TRP A 220 -6.71 11.35 -10.47
C TRP A 220 -5.96 10.05 -10.77
N LYS A 221 -6.63 8.91 -10.71
CA LYS A 221 -6.05 7.60 -11.05
C LYS A 221 -7.07 6.62 -11.57
N ASP A 222 -6.87 6.07 -12.76
CA ASP A 222 -7.74 5.03 -13.32
C ASP A 222 -7.02 4.03 -14.22
N SER A 223 -7.65 2.86 -14.45
CA SER A 223 -7.25 1.93 -15.51
C SER A 223 -8.04 2.30 -16.76
N VAL A 224 -7.35 2.48 -17.88
CA VAL A 224 -7.96 2.95 -19.13
C VAL A 224 -7.45 2.06 -20.27
N GLU A 225 -8.35 1.61 -21.13
CA GLU A 225 -7.99 0.97 -22.39
C GLU A 225 -7.43 2.04 -23.34
N ILE A 226 -6.22 1.81 -23.84
CA ILE A 226 -5.54 2.70 -24.77
C ILE A 226 -5.38 2.02 -26.12
N TYR A 227 -5.39 2.82 -27.18
CA TYR A 227 -5.13 2.42 -28.56
C TYR A 227 -4.53 3.59 -29.34
N PRO A 228 -3.94 3.38 -30.54
CA PRO A 228 -3.30 4.46 -31.27
C PRO A 228 -4.32 5.53 -31.61
N SER A 229 -4.00 6.80 -31.35
CA SER A 229 -4.90 7.97 -31.47
C SER A 229 -6.03 8.08 -30.45
N ALA A 230 -6.05 7.25 -29.41
CA ALA A 230 -6.99 7.44 -28.30
C ALA A 230 -6.81 8.85 -27.67
N GLU A 231 -7.93 9.48 -27.30
CA GLU A 231 -7.94 10.73 -26.55
C GLU A 231 -8.60 10.51 -25.18
N ILE A 232 -7.80 10.57 -24.13
CA ILE A 232 -8.26 10.36 -22.76
C ILE A 232 -8.48 11.70 -22.10
N ASN A 233 -9.76 12.02 -21.87
CA ASN A 233 -10.18 13.25 -21.21
C ASN A 233 -10.20 13.07 -19.68
N ILE A 234 -9.41 13.87 -18.98
CA ILE A 234 -9.22 13.81 -17.53
C ILE A 234 -9.63 15.15 -16.92
N GLU A 235 -10.62 15.10 -16.04
CA GLU A 235 -11.11 16.27 -15.29
C GLU A 235 -10.73 16.12 -13.83
N LEU A 236 -9.78 16.96 -13.39
CA LEU A 236 -9.34 17.00 -12.01
C LEU A 236 -10.46 17.55 -11.10
N ASN A 237 -10.34 17.23 -9.81
CA ASN A 237 -11.33 17.54 -8.77
C ASN A 237 -12.74 16.97 -8.94
N LYS A 238 -12.96 16.10 -9.94
CA LYS A 238 -14.16 15.25 -10.04
C LYS A 238 -13.96 13.84 -9.46
N MET A 239 -12.75 13.50 -9.04
CA MET A 239 -12.42 12.24 -8.38
C MET A 239 -11.74 12.51 -7.03
N LEU A 240 -12.10 11.75 -6.01
CA LEU A 240 -11.40 11.67 -4.73
C LEU A 240 -10.99 10.22 -4.49
N LEU A 241 -9.69 9.98 -4.30
CA LEU A 241 -9.20 8.70 -3.77
C LEU A 241 -9.46 8.66 -2.27
N ILE A 242 -10.02 7.55 -1.78
CA ILE A 242 -10.41 7.36 -0.39
C ILE A 242 -9.79 6.07 0.14
N ASP A 243 -8.93 6.23 1.13
CA ASP A 243 -8.30 5.14 1.88
C ASP A 243 -8.97 5.06 3.25
N VAL A 244 -9.62 3.95 3.55
CA VAL A 244 -10.24 3.71 4.86
C VAL A 244 -9.56 2.54 5.54
N ARG A 245 -9.23 2.71 6.83
CA ARG A 245 -8.73 1.65 7.69
C ARG A 245 -9.59 1.51 8.93
N CYS A 246 -10.31 0.41 9.03
CA CYS A 246 -11.15 0.04 10.15
C CYS A 246 -10.43 -0.97 11.05
N ILE A 247 -10.26 -0.67 12.33
CA ILE A 247 -9.56 -1.53 13.29
C ILE A 247 -10.38 -1.78 14.56
N THR A 248 -10.06 -2.87 15.24
CA THR A 248 -10.44 -3.13 16.64
C THR A 248 -9.17 -3.38 17.44
N GLU A 249 -9.17 -3.07 18.74
CA GLU A 249 -7.98 -3.23 19.57
C GLU A 249 -8.29 -3.81 20.95
N TYR A 250 -7.57 -4.87 21.31
CA TYR A 250 -7.64 -5.48 22.63
C TYR A 250 -6.26 -5.96 23.09
N TYR A 251 -5.96 -5.75 24.37
CA TYR A 251 -4.72 -6.13 25.03
C TYR A 251 -3.46 -5.60 24.31
N ASP A 252 -3.54 -4.36 23.83
CA ASP A 252 -2.53 -3.66 23.02
C ASP A 252 -2.23 -4.32 21.66
N VAL A 253 -3.20 -5.08 21.13
CA VAL A 253 -3.13 -5.69 19.80
C VAL A 253 -4.27 -5.16 18.93
N SER A 254 -3.90 -4.44 17.87
CA SER A 254 -4.83 -3.99 16.84
C SER A 254 -4.99 -5.03 15.73
N THR A 255 -6.22 -5.27 15.31
CA THR A 255 -6.55 -6.10 14.15
C THR A 255 -7.51 -5.38 13.22
N GLY A 256 -7.44 -5.68 11.93
CA GLY A 256 -8.39 -5.19 10.94
C GLY A 256 -9.81 -5.68 11.18
N ILE A 257 -10.79 -4.84 10.89
CA ILE A 257 -12.20 -5.25 10.82
C ILE A 257 -12.53 -5.54 9.36
N LYS A 258 -12.71 -6.82 9.04
CA LYS A 258 -13.18 -7.28 7.73
C LYS A 258 -14.65 -6.94 7.52
N ASP A 259 -15.03 -6.69 6.26
CA ASP A 259 -16.41 -6.56 5.80
C ASP A 259 -17.16 -5.33 6.36
N ALA A 260 -16.44 -4.31 6.83
CA ALA A 260 -17.04 -3.02 7.16
C ALA A 260 -17.46 -2.32 5.85
N GLU A 261 -18.73 -1.98 5.75
CA GLU A 261 -19.34 -1.32 4.59
C GLU A 261 -19.05 0.18 4.64
N VAL A 262 -18.38 0.70 3.62
CA VAL A 262 -18.04 2.13 3.52
C VAL A 262 -18.90 2.78 2.45
N SER A 263 -19.53 3.89 2.81
CA SER A 263 -20.31 4.72 1.89
C SER A 263 -19.96 6.19 2.06
N VAL A 264 -20.12 6.96 0.99
CA VAL A 264 -20.03 8.41 1.00
C VAL A 264 -21.41 9.01 0.81
N VAL A 265 -21.75 10.02 1.60
CA VAL A 265 -22.93 10.86 1.39
C VAL A 265 -22.45 12.26 1.00
N LYS A 266 -22.84 12.70 -0.20
CA LYS A 266 -22.56 14.03 -0.72
C LYS A 266 -23.82 14.61 -1.36
N ASN A 267 -24.17 15.85 -1.00
CA ASN A 267 -25.36 16.55 -1.53
C ASN A 267 -26.66 15.74 -1.40
N GLY A 268 -26.80 14.95 -0.34
CA GLY A 268 -27.96 14.07 -0.10
C GLY A 268 -27.93 12.73 -0.83
N THR A 269 -26.96 12.48 -1.72
CA THR A 269 -26.79 11.20 -2.41
C THR A 269 -25.79 10.32 -1.68
N LYS A 270 -26.20 9.08 -1.36
CA LYS A 270 -25.34 8.05 -0.77
C LYS A 270 -24.78 7.13 -1.86
N VAL A 271 -23.47 6.95 -1.87
CA VAL A 271 -22.73 6.09 -2.80
C VAL A 271 -21.98 5.04 -2.00
N PHE A 272 -22.21 3.76 -2.31
CA PHE A 272 -21.48 2.65 -1.70
C PHE A 272 -20.10 2.51 -2.36
N LEU A 273 -19.04 2.49 -1.55
CA LEU A 273 -17.66 2.44 -2.03
C LEU A 273 -17.05 1.04 -2.01
N GLY A 274 -17.54 0.17 -1.13
CA GLY A 274 -17.02 -1.18 -0.97
C GLY A 274 -16.99 -1.66 0.48
N LYS A 275 -16.25 -2.75 0.69
CA LYS A 275 -16.05 -3.38 1.99
C LYS A 275 -14.57 -3.48 2.31
N THR A 276 -14.22 -3.35 3.59
CA THR A 276 -12.85 -3.55 4.04
C THR A 276 -12.39 -5.01 3.92
N ASP A 277 -11.11 -5.19 3.61
CA ASP A 277 -10.44 -6.49 3.54
C ASP A 277 -10.16 -7.10 4.93
N SER A 278 -9.47 -8.23 5.00
CA SER A 278 -9.12 -8.90 6.26
C SER A 278 -8.20 -8.10 7.18
N GLU A 279 -7.46 -7.14 6.63
CA GLU A 279 -6.60 -6.21 7.37
C GLU A 279 -7.33 -4.92 7.75
N GLY A 280 -8.60 -4.80 7.37
CA GLY A 280 -9.46 -3.66 7.65
C GLY A 280 -9.27 -2.51 6.67
N ASN A 281 -8.58 -2.71 5.56
CA ASN A 281 -8.29 -1.67 4.59
C ASN A 281 -9.33 -1.65 3.45
N LEU A 282 -9.64 -0.46 2.94
CA LEU A 282 -10.37 -0.24 1.70
C LEU A 282 -9.71 0.91 0.96
N PHE A 283 -9.32 0.69 -0.30
CA PHE A 283 -9.01 1.73 -1.27
C PHE A 283 -10.20 1.86 -2.22
N SER A 284 -10.75 3.05 -2.39
CA SER A 284 -11.85 3.28 -3.34
C SER A 284 -11.79 4.66 -3.99
N LYS A 285 -12.47 4.78 -5.12
CA LYS A 285 -12.56 6.01 -5.91
C LYS A 285 -13.98 6.56 -5.78
N PHE A 286 -14.12 7.81 -5.35
CA PHE A 286 -15.39 8.51 -5.37
C PHE A 286 -15.39 9.55 -6.49
N LYS A 287 -16.31 9.42 -7.44
CA LYS A 287 -16.48 10.36 -8.56
C LYS A 287 -17.74 11.21 -8.37
N SER A 288 -17.68 12.49 -8.76
CA SER A 288 -18.84 13.38 -8.75
C SER A 288 -18.76 14.43 -9.86
N GLU A 289 -19.81 14.52 -10.68
CA GLU A 289 -19.91 15.51 -11.75
C GLU A 289 -19.89 16.97 -11.26
N ARG A 290 -20.35 17.20 -10.03
CA ARG A 290 -20.35 18.53 -9.40
C ARG A 290 -19.05 18.84 -8.66
N GLY A 291 -18.01 18.02 -8.82
CA GLY A 291 -16.76 18.07 -8.07
C GLY A 291 -16.86 17.40 -6.70
N VAL A 292 -15.72 17.02 -6.14
CA VAL A 292 -15.62 16.31 -4.85
C VAL A 292 -15.35 17.23 -3.66
N ASP A 293 -15.08 18.51 -3.90
CA ASP A 293 -14.82 19.52 -2.89
C ASP A 293 -16.03 19.88 -2.01
N GLY A 294 -15.76 20.37 -0.80
CA GLY A 294 -16.77 20.78 0.17
C GLY A 294 -17.20 19.67 1.13
N PRO A 295 -18.39 19.79 1.74
CA PRO A 295 -18.87 18.82 2.74
C PRO A 295 -19.00 17.40 2.16
N LEU A 296 -18.51 16.43 2.92
CA LEU A 296 -18.56 15.01 2.65
C LEU A 296 -18.85 14.26 3.95
N VAL A 297 -19.76 13.30 3.94
CA VAL A 297 -19.93 12.37 5.07
C VAL A 297 -19.46 11.00 4.64
N VAL A 298 -18.54 10.40 5.38
CA VAL A 298 -18.17 8.99 5.22
C VAL A 298 -18.88 8.19 6.29
N GLU A 299 -19.80 7.32 5.87
CA GLU A 299 -20.51 6.39 6.73
C GLU A 299 -19.78 5.04 6.70
N ILE A 300 -19.45 4.52 7.87
CA ILE A 300 -18.84 3.21 8.06
C ILE A 300 -19.81 2.36 8.86
N LYS A 301 -20.37 1.34 8.21
CA LYS A 301 -21.26 0.37 8.84
C LYS A 301 -20.50 -0.92 9.10
N TYR A 302 -20.31 -1.24 10.37
CA TYR A 302 -19.55 -2.41 10.79
C TYR A 302 -20.37 -3.70 10.69
N PRO A 303 -19.71 -4.87 10.61
CA PRO A 303 -20.39 -6.15 10.70
C PRO A 303 -21.21 -6.29 11.99
N ARG A 304 -22.18 -7.20 11.98
CA ARG A 304 -23.02 -7.45 13.15
C ARG A 304 -22.17 -7.78 14.38
N GLY A 305 -22.45 -7.08 15.48
CA GLY A 305 -21.80 -7.29 16.77
C GLY A 305 -20.71 -6.29 17.09
N TYR A 306 -20.39 -5.36 16.21
CA TYR A 306 -19.51 -4.22 16.51
C TYR A 306 -20.29 -3.03 17.13
N VAL A 307 -19.62 -2.26 17.98
CA VAL A 307 -20.17 -1.09 18.67
C VAL A 307 -19.20 0.09 18.54
N PRO A 308 -19.65 1.24 17.99
CA PRO A 308 -20.97 1.45 17.40
C PRO A 308 -21.17 0.60 16.13
N ALA A 309 -22.43 0.34 15.78
CA ALA A 309 -22.76 -0.43 14.57
C ALA A 309 -22.53 0.39 13.29
N ILE A 310 -22.68 1.71 13.39
CA ILE A 310 -22.47 2.68 12.31
C ILE A 310 -21.69 3.85 12.92
N ASN A 311 -20.69 4.34 12.20
CA ASN A 311 -20.01 5.59 12.50
C ASN A 311 -20.10 6.54 11.30
N GLU A 312 -20.22 7.85 11.56
CA GLU A 312 -20.27 8.89 10.53
C GLU A 312 -19.14 9.89 10.73
N ARG A 313 -18.33 10.10 9.69
CA ARG A 313 -17.24 11.07 9.68
C ARG A 313 -17.62 12.23 8.77
N ARG A 314 -17.84 13.41 9.36
CA ARG A 314 -18.13 14.65 8.63
C ARG A 314 -16.81 15.35 8.31
N ILE A 315 -16.54 15.51 7.02
CA ILE A 315 -15.26 15.97 6.50
C ILE A 315 -15.56 17.11 5.52
N ARG A 316 -14.66 18.10 5.47
CA ARG A 316 -14.68 19.11 4.42
C ARG A 316 -13.49 18.85 3.50
N VAL A 317 -13.79 18.29 2.33
CA VAL A 317 -12.82 18.06 1.26
C VAL A 317 -12.42 19.41 0.67
N LYS A 318 -11.14 19.57 0.38
CA LYS A 318 -10.52 20.79 -0.16
C LYS A 318 -9.62 20.37 -1.31
N SER A 319 -9.49 21.21 -2.33
CA SER A 319 -8.73 20.91 -3.54
C SER A 319 -7.28 20.47 -3.26
N ASP A 320 -6.63 21.06 -2.25
CA ASP A 320 -5.27 20.73 -1.84
C ASP A 320 -5.12 19.38 -1.10
N MET A 321 -6.21 18.62 -0.94
CA MET A 321 -6.19 17.28 -0.36
C MET A 321 -5.95 16.24 -1.46
N PRO A 322 -4.74 15.72 -1.69
CA PRO A 322 -4.47 14.80 -2.80
C PRO A 322 -5.34 13.53 -2.76
N LYS A 323 -5.64 13.04 -1.55
CA LYS A 323 -6.55 11.93 -1.27
C LYS A 323 -7.07 12.04 0.17
N LEU A 324 -8.16 11.33 0.47
CA LEU A 324 -8.72 11.24 1.80
C LEU A 324 -8.28 9.94 2.49
N GLU A 325 -7.54 10.06 3.60
CA GLU A 325 -7.18 8.93 4.44
C GLU A 325 -7.97 8.97 5.75
N LEU A 326 -8.65 7.87 6.06
CA LEU A 326 -9.51 7.72 7.23
C LEU A 326 -9.15 6.49 8.03
N TYR A 327 -9.07 6.69 9.33
CA TYR A 327 -8.86 5.64 10.30
C TYR A 327 -10.05 5.64 11.24
N ASP A 328 -10.64 4.47 11.45
CA ASP A 328 -11.77 4.32 12.33
C ASP A 328 -11.66 3.09 13.22
N ILE A 329 -12.24 3.19 14.41
CA ILE A 329 -12.15 2.16 15.44
C ILE A 329 -13.55 1.76 15.91
N SER A 330 -13.75 0.46 16.05
CA SER A 330 -14.97 -0.11 16.60
C SER A 330 -14.63 -1.40 17.32
N PHE A 331 -15.46 -1.78 18.27
CA PHE A 331 -15.16 -2.91 19.16
C PHE A 331 -16.24 -3.96 19.07
N TYR A 332 -15.82 -5.22 19.01
CA TYR A 332 -16.75 -6.33 19.03
C TYR A 332 -17.40 -6.47 20.41
N ILE A 333 -18.72 -6.61 20.46
CA ILE A 333 -19.53 -6.66 21.67
C ILE A 333 -19.19 -7.86 22.55
N ARG A 334 -18.66 -8.96 21.96
CA ARG A 334 -18.11 -10.06 22.74
C ARG A 334 -16.68 -9.71 23.11
N SER A 335 -16.41 -9.63 24.41
CA SER A 335 -15.04 -9.49 24.91
C SER A 335 -14.15 -10.62 24.37
N PRO A 336 -12.95 -10.31 23.87
CA PRO A 336 -12.01 -11.35 23.48
C PRO A 336 -11.54 -12.14 24.68
N THR A 337 -11.16 -13.38 24.41
CA THR A 337 -10.59 -14.34 25.36
C THR A 337 -9.07 -14.18 25.38
N PRO A 338 -8.47 -13.71 26.48
CA PRO A 338 -7.02 -13.55 26.57
C PRO A 338 -6.29 -14.88 26.46
N ARG A 339 -5.10 -14.85 25.87
CA ARG A 339 -4.20 -15.99 25.67
C ARG A 339 -3.29 -16.15 26.88
N ILE A 340 -3.36 -17.30 27.54
CA ILE A 340 -2.60 -17.61 28.75
C ILE A 340 -1.66 -18.76 28.46
N SER A 341 -0.43 -18.63 28.93
CA SER A 341 0.57 -19.70 28.84
C SER A 341 1.02 -20.14 30.22
N VAL A 342 1.09 -21.46 30.45
CA VAL A 342 1.65 -22.02 31.68
C VAL A 342 2.96 -22.72 31.32
N PHE A 343 4.07 -22.18 31.80
CA PHE A 343 5.39 -22.69 31.48
C PHE A 343 5.64 -24.03 32.17
N PRO A 344 6.56 -24.85 31.64
CA PRO A 344 7.18 -25.91 32.43
C PRO A 344 7.65 -25.36 33.78
N ILE A 345 7.22 -25.98 34.88
CA ILE A 345 7.61 -25.57 36.23
C ILE A 345 9.04 -26.07 36.46
N ASP A 346 9.96 -25.13 36.75
CA ASP A 346 11.38 -25.45 36.92
C ASP A 346 11.57 -26.30 38.20
N VAL A 347 12.27 -27.43 38.10
CA VAL A 347 12.53 -28.31 39.26
C VAL A 347 13.90 -27.99 39.87
N VAL A 348 13.91 -27.57 41.12
CA VAL A 348 15.15 -27.35 41.88
C VAL A 348 15.71 -28.72 42.26
N GLY A 349 16.87 -29.09 41.70
CA GLY A 349 17.41 -30.45 41.76
C GLY A 349 16.92 -31.31 40.59
N ALA A 350 17.07 -30.79 39.37
CA ALA A 350 16.50 -31.22 38.08
C ALA A 350 16.56 -32.72 37.68
N SER A 351 17.17 -33.58 38.50
CA SER A 351 17.29 -35.03 38.27
C SER A 351 16.29 -35.89 39.05
N ASP A 352 15.45 -35.32 39.93
CA ASP A 352 14.45 -36.10 40.69
C ASP A 352 13.19 -36.41 39.83
N PRO A 353 12.97 -37.68 39.41
CA PRO A 353 11.83 -38.03 38.56
C PRO A 353 10.47 -37.82 39.23
N TYR A 354 10.42 -37.91 40.58
CA TYR A 354 9.19 -37.66 41.33
C TYR A 354 8.81 -36.18 41.24
N LEU A 355 9.77 -35.27 41.41
CA LEU A 355 9.52 -33.83 41.30
C LEU A 355 9.18 -33.41 39.87
N ILE A 356 9.85 -33.97 38.86
CA ILE A 356 9.51 -33.73 37.45
C ILE A 356 8.05 -34.13 37.17
N LYS A 357 7.63 -35.32 37.64
CA LYS A 357 6.25 -35.78 37.47
C LYS A 357 5.25 -34.86 38.20
N LYS A 358 5.58 -34.40 39.41
CA LYS A 358 4.71 -33.51 40.20
C LYS A 358 4.60 -32.12 39.61
N ALA A 359 5.70 -31.57 39.09
CA ALA A 359 5.70 -30.31 38.36
C ALA A 359 4.75 -30.37 37.15
N GLU A 360 4.82 -31.44 36.36
CA GLU A 360 3.91 -31.65 35.22
C GLU A 360 2.45 -31.86 35.65
N GLU A 361 2.18 -32.58 36.73
CA GLU A 361 0.84 -32.76 37.30
C GLU A 361 0.22 -31.40 37.70
N ILE A 362 0.98 -30.55 38.40
CA ILE A 362 0.53 -29.22 38.80
C ILE A 362 0.28 -28.34 37.57
N ARG A 363 1.23 -28.31 36.62
CA ARG A 363 1.13 -27.51 35.39
C ARG A 363 -0.13 -27.87 34.60
N ARG A 364 -0.33 -29.16 34.31
CA ARG A 364 -1.50 -29.66 33.56
C ARG A 364 -2.81 -29.37 34.29
N SER A 365 -2.84 -29.54 35.61
CA SER A 365 -4.04 -29.22 36.40
C SER A 365 -4.40 -27.74 36.33
N ILE A 366 -3.41 -26.84 36.29
CA ILE A 366 -3.64 -25.40 36.11
C ILE A 366 -4.21 -25.13 34.72
N GLU A 367 -3.61 -25.72 33.67
CA GLU A 367 -4.11 -25.62 32.30
C GLU A 367 -5.56 -26.12 32.19
N ASP A 368 -5.87 -27.29 32.74
CA ASP A 368 -7.21 -27.87 32.72
C ASP A 368 -8.24 -26.92 33.36
N LEU A 369 -7.94 -26.36 34.53
CA LEU A 369 -8.84 -25.41 35.19
C LEU A 369 -9.02 -24.11 34.39
N ILE A 370 -7.95 -23.57 33.79
CA ILE A 370 -8.03 -22.37 32.94
C ILE A 370 -8.91 -22.66 31.70
N SER A 371 -8.73 -23.83 31.08
CA SER A 371 -9.50 -24.27 29.91
C SER A 371 -11.00 -24.40 30.24
N VAL A 372 -11.34 -25.01 31.39
CA VAL A 372 -12.73 -25.19 31.84
C VAL A 372 -13.46 -23.86 32.05
N GLN A 373 -12.77 -22.79 32.43
CA GLN A 373 -13.39 -21.47 32.63
C GLN A 373 -13.95 -20.84 31.33
N LYS A 374 -13.44 -21.22 30.15
CA LYS A 374 -13.86 -20.68 28.84
C LYS A 374 -13.85 -19.14 28.73
N VAL A 375 -12.97 -18.50 29.50
CA VAL A 375 -12.69 -17.05 29.42
C VAL A 375 -11.28 -16.76 28.94
N PHE A 376 -10.40 -17.75 29.00
CA PHE A 376 -9.03 -17.70 28.52
C PHE A 376 -8.83 -18.74 27.42
N ASN A 377 -7.91 -18.47 26.50
CA ASN A 377 -7.39 -19.44 25.54
C ASN A 377 -5.99 -19.87 25.98
N LEU A 378 -5.69 -21.17 25.97
CA LEU A 378 -4.36 -21.65 26.29
C LEU A 378 -3.44 -21.58 25.07
N THR A 379 -2.17 -21.24 25.31
CA THR A 379 -1.08 -21.36 24.34
C THR A 379 0.01 -22.27 24.88
N SER A 380 0.83 -22.84 23.99
CA SER A 380 1.93 -23.74 24.35
C SER A 380 2.93 -23.04 25.28
N GLY A 381 3.11 -23.57 26.50
CA GLY A 381 4.11 -23.11 27.47
C GLY A 381 5.54 -23.14 26.92
N ILE A 382 5.87 -24.20 26.20
CA ILE A 382 7.21 -24.44 25.64
C ILE A 382 7.48 -23.44 24.51
N ASP A 383 6.54 -23.28 23.58
CA ASP A 383 6.73 -22.39 22.43
C ASP A 383 6.69 -20.93 22.85
N THR A 384 5.85 -20.58 23.83
CA THR A 384 5.84 -19.23 24.43
C THR A 384 7.19 -18.93 25.09
N LYS A 385 7.73 -19.84 25.91
CA LYS A 385 9.03 -19.66 26.56
C LYS A 385 10.15 -19.44 25.53
N ARG A 386 10.21 -20.29 24.49
CA ARG A 386 11.17 -20.15 23.38
C ARG A 386 11.00 -18.84 22.62
N LEU A 387 9.76 -18.38 22.41
CA LEU A 387 9.47 -17.11 21.75
C LEU A 387 9.99 -15.94 22.57
N LEU A 388 9.72 -15.91 23.87
CA LEU A 388 10.20 -14.85 24.77
C LEU A 388 11.72 -14.81 24.82
N GLU A 389 12.38 -15.97 24.92
CA GLU A 389 13.84 -16.09 24.90
C GLU A 389 14.43 -15.60 23.57
N ARG A 390 13.84 -15.98 22.43
CA ARG A 390 14.26 -15.55 21.09
C ARG A 390 14.19 -14.03 20.90
N PHE A 391 13.20 -13.37 21.50
CA PHE A 391 13.01 -11.92 21.42
C PHE A 391 13.62 -11.17 22.61
N GLU A 392 14.46 -11.84 23.41
CA GLU A 392 15.19 -11.28 24.56
C GLU A 392 14.27 -10.59 25.57
N VAL A 393 13.08 -11.15 25.79
CA VAL A 393 12.12 -10.63 26.75
C VAL A 393 12.48 -11.14 28.15
N ASP A 394 12.87 -10.24 29.05
CA ASP A 394 13.04 -10.53 30.48
C ASP A 394 11.67 -10.59 31.18
N TYR A 395 10.96 -11.68 30.91
CA TYR A 395 9.63 -11.91 31.44
C TYR A 395 9.62 -12.15 32.96
N LYS A 396 10.76 -12.53 33.56
CA LYS A 396 10.86 -12.74 35.01
C LYS A 396 10.71 -11.42 35.77
N ASN A 397 11.25 -10.34 35.20
CA ASN A 397 11.14 -8.98 35.73
C ASN A 397 10.08 -8.14 35.01
N GLY A 398 9.34 -8.72 34.06
CA GLY A 398 8.28 -8.03 33.33
C GLY A 398 8.77 -6.98 32.33
N LYS A 399 10.03 -7.09 31.85
CA LYS A 399 10.66 -6.11 30.95
C LYS A 399 10.68 -6.59 29.50
N GLY A 400 10.60 -5.63 28.57
CA GLY A 400 10.76 -5.86 27.12
C GLY A 400 9.54 -6.45 26.39
N TRP A 401 8.54 -7.00 27.08
CA TRP A 401 7.35 -7.56 26.43
C TRP A 401 6.55 -6.49 25.67
N ALA A 402 6.28 -5.36 26.33
CA ALA A 402 5.42 -4.30 25.80
C ALA A 402 5.91 -3.69 24.47
N ASP A 403 7.19 -3.85 24.13
CA ASP A 403 7.82 -3.28 22.94
C ASP A 403 7.93 -4.27 21.76
N LYS A 404 7.43 -5.50 21.91
CA LYS A 404 7.55 -6.57 20.91
C LYS A 404 6.18 -6.98 20.34
N PRO A 405 5.73 -6.44 19.19
CA PRO A 405 4.41 -6.73 18.62
C PRO A 405 4.14 -8.22 18.35
N ILE A 406 5.17 -8.97 17.92
CA ILE A 406 5.05 -10.42 17.66
C ILE A 406 4.69 -11.17 18.94
N VAL A 407 5.30 -10.80 20.07
CA VAL A 407 5.03 -11.41 21.37
C VAL A 407 3.62 -11.08 21.86
N LYS A 408 3.19 -9.81 21.73
CA LYS A 408 1.80 -9.40 22.06
C LYS A 408 0.75 -10.15 21.24
N LYS A 409 1.05 -10.49 19.98
CA LYS A 409 0.17 -11.29 19.13
C LYS A 409 0.12 -12.78 19.52
N TYR A 410 0.95 -13.25 20.44
CA TYR A 410 1.00 -14.67 20.82
C TYR A 410 0.42 -14.94 22.21
N VAL A 411 0.71 -14.09 23.20
CA VAL A 411 0.34 -14.33 24.60
C VAL A 411 -0.07 -13.03 25.30
N ASP A 412 -1.02 -13.12 26.23
CA ASP A 412 -1.52 -12.00 27.04
C ASP A 412 -1.12 -12.10 28.53
N ALA A 413 -0.85 -13.30 29.04
CA ALA A 413 -0.17 -13.50 30.32
C ALA A 413 0.52 -14.86 30.39
N ILE A 414 1.55 -14.94 31.23
CA ILE A 414 2.26 -16.18 31.53
C ILE A 414 2.13 -16.54 33.01
N ILE A 415 2.22 -17.83 33.29
CA ILE A 415 2.41 -18.40 34.63
C ILE A 415 3.69 -19.25 34.57
N PHE A 416 4.62 -18.98 35.48
CA PHE A 416 5.87 -19.71 35.58
C PHE A 416 6.30 -19.79 37.04
N GLY A 417 7.29 -20.63 37.33
CA GLY A 417 7.81 -20.74 38.68
C GLY A 417 8.59 -22.03 38.87
N SER A 418 8.75 -22.41 40.13
CA SER A 418 9.61 -23.52 40.51
C SER A 418 8.98 -24.44 41.54
N LEU A 419 9.45 -25.69 41.53
CA LEU A 419 9.12 -26.73 42.49
C LEU A 419 10.41 -27.21 43.16
N SER A 420 10.41 -27.24 44.49
CA SER A 420 11.46 -27.88 45.28
C SER A 420 10.85 -28.83 46.32
N ARG A 421 11.70 -29.58 47.02
CA ARG A 421 11.30 -30.46 48.12
C ARG A 421 12.12 -30.17 49.35
N GLU A 422 11.44 -29.86 50.44
CA GLU A 422 12.05 -29.60 51.75
C GLU A 422 11.26 -30.36 52.81
N ASN A 423 11.94 -31.05 53.73
CA ASN A 423 11.33 -31.78 54.85
C ASN A 423 10.19 -32.73 54.43
N GLY A 424 10.33 -33.39 53.27
CA GLY A 424 9.35 -34.34 52.75
C GLY A 424 8.12 -33.70 52.07
N LYS A 425 7.98 -32.37 52.08
CA LYS A 425 6.88 -31.64 51.46
C LYS A 425 7.33 -30.91 50.20
N LEU A 426 6.36 -30.60 49.33
CA LEU A 426 6.60 -29.88 48.08
C LEU A 426 6.56 -28.37 48.36
N ASN A 427 7.59 -27.62 47.98
CA ASN A 427 7.57 -26.17 48.03
C ASN A 427 7.31 -25.64 46.61
N VAL A 428 6.15 -25.02 46.39
CA VAL A 428 5.74 -24.52 45.07
C VAL A 428 5.74 -23.00 45.08
N GLN A 429 6.46 -22.40 44.14
CA GLN A 429 6.47 -20.97 43.90
C GLN A 429 5.96 -20.71 42.50
N LEU A 430 4.89 -19.93 42.35
CA LEU A 430 4.35 -19.53 41.06
C LEU A 430 4.19 -18.01 41.00
N LYS A 431 4.52 -17.46 39.84
CA LYS A 431 4.39 -16.05 39.49
C LYS A 431 3.64 -15.93 38.17
N SER A 432 2.81 -14.90 38.06
CA SER A 432 2.16 -14.55 36.80
C SER A 432 2.45 -13.12 36.40
N ILE A 433 2.76 -12.93 35.12
CA ILE A 433 3.07 -11.64 34.49
C ILE A 433 2.14 -11.46 33.29
N GLY A 434 1.49 -10.29 33.19
CA GLY A 434 0.68 -9.89 32.05
C GLY A 434 1.49 -9.27 30.91
N TYR A 435 0.85 -9.10 29.75
CA TYR A 435 1.43 -8.53 28.52
C TYR A 435 2.00 -7.11 28.66
N ASN A 436 1.56 -6.39 29.69
CA ASN A 436 2.04 -5.06 30.05
C ASN A 436 3.22 -5.10 31.03
N GLY A 437 3.81 -6.28 31.29
CA GLY A 437 4.93 -6.46 32.22
C GLY A 437 4.52 -6.54 33.69
N VAL A 438 3.23 -6.51 34.00
CA VAL A 438 2.74 -6.35 35.37
C VAL A 438 2.55 -7.70 36.03
N LYS A 439 3.06 -7.83 37.25
CA LYS A 439 2.82 -8.98 38.10
C LYS A 439 1.33 -9.06 38.46
N LEU A 440 0.66 -10.11 38.01
CA LEU A 440 -0.75 -10.37 38.33
C LEU A 440 -0.89 -10.99 39.71
N PHE A 441 -0.01 -11.95 40.04
CA PHE A 441 0.10 -12.55 41.36
C PHE A 441 1.45 -13.24 41.53
N GLU A 442 1.77 -13.52 42.79
CA GLU A 442 2.90 -14.35 43.23
C GLU A 442 2.45 -15.14 44.45
N ILE A 443 2.70 -16.44 44.44
CA ILE A 443 2.26 -17.34 45.51
C ILE A 443 3.36 -18.37 45.78
N SER A 444 3.71 -18.51 47.05
CA SER A 444 4.62 -19.55 47.54
C SER A 444 3.90 -20.37 48.59
N ARG A 445 3.90 -21.70 48.47
CA ARG A 445 3.23 -22.57 49.44
C ARG A 445 3.91 -23.92 49.56
N GLU A 446 4.04 -24.36 50.81
CA GLU A 446 4.40 -25.73 51.15
C GLU A 446 3.14 -26.62 51.07
N LEU A 447 3.20 -27.69 50.27
CA LEU A 447 2.07 -28.53 49.91
C LEU A 447 2.35 -30.01 50.26
N THR A 448 1.33 -30.68 50.75
CA THR A 448 1.22 -32.14 50.70
C THR A 448 0.48 -32.58 49.43
N GLN A 449 0.48 -33.88 49.14
CA GLN A 449 -0.27 -34.42 47.99
C GLN A 449 -1.76 -34.07 48.01
N ARG A 450 -2.37 -33.94 49.20
CA ARG A 450 -3.80 -33.61 49.34
C ARG A 450 -4.09 -32.13 49.08
N ASP A 451 -3.08 -31.27 49.20
CA ASP A 451 -3.23 -29.81 49.06
C ASP A 451 -3.15 -29.33 47.60
N ILE A 452 -2.58 -30.14 46.70
CA ILE A 452 -2.30 -29.77 45.30
C ILE A 452 -3.56 -29.24 44.60
N ARG A 453 -4.70 -29.94 44.74
CA ARG A 453 -5.95 -29.54 44.09
C ARG A 453 -6.42 -28.15 44.56
N ALA A 454 -6.48 -27.94 45.88
CA ALA A 454 -6.91 -26.66 46.44
C ALA A 454 -5.94 -25.52 46.08
N PHE A 455 -4.64 -25.81 45.98
CA PHE A 455 -3.65 -24.86 45.51
C PHE A 455 -3.87 -24.47 44.04
N VAL A 456 -4.09 -25.44 43.15
CA VAL A 456 -4.33 -25.20 41.72
C VAL A 456 -5.64 -24.44 41.49
N GLU A 457 -6.70 -24.76 42.23
CA GLU A 457 -7.96 -24.00 42.23
C GLU A 457 -7.74 -22.55 42.69
N ASN A 458 -6.90 -22.33 43.71
CA ASN A 458 -6.54 -20.97 44.15
C ASN A 458 -5.77 -20.20 43.07
N VAL A 459 -4.77 -20.82 42.42
CA VAL A 459 -4.00 -20.19 41.34
C VAL A 459 -4.90 -19.77 40.17
N SER A 460 -5.81 -20.65 39.75
CA SER A 460 -6.77 -20.36 38.70
C SER A 460 -7.72 -19.21 39.07
N ASN A 461 -8.18 -19.17 40.32
CA ASN A 461 -9.01 -18.08 40.84
C ASN A 461 -8.23 -16.75 40.96
N LEU A 462 -6.96 -16.78 41.38
CA LEU A 462 -6.10 -15.61 41.44
C LEU A 462 -5.93 -14.99 40.06
N LEU A 463 -5.64 -15.80 39.03
CA LEU A 463 -5.58 -15.34 37.65
C LEU A 463 -6.89 -14.64 37.25
N LEU A 464 -8.02 -15.32 37.45
CA LEU A 464 -9.34 -14.79 37.09
C LEU A 464 -9.68 -13.48 37.80
N GLN A 465 -9.26 -13.30 39.06
CA GLN A 465 -9.52 -12.09 39.83
C GLN A 465 -8.55 -10.95 39.52
N LYS A 466 -7.30 -11.26 39.16
CA LYS A 466 -6.22 -10.28 38.99
C LYS A 466 -6.01 -9.81 37.55
N PHE A 467 -6.45 -10.59 36.56
CA PHE A 467 -6.24 -10.27 35.15
C PHE A 467 -6.93 -8.93 34.74
N PRO A 468 -6.29 -8.00 34.02
CA PRO A 468 -6.90 -6.72 33.69
C PRO A 468 -7.82 -6.83 32.46
N PHE A 469 -8.96 -7.53 32.60
CA PHE A 469 -9.91 -7.74 31.50
C PHE A 469 -10.32 -6.42 30.84
N GLU A 470 -10.25 -6.41 29.51
CA GLU A 470 -10.67 -5.31 28.67
C GLU A 470 -12.02 -5.64 28.03
N GLY A 471 -12.90 -4.65 27.98
CA GLY A 471 -14.23 -4.75 27.41
C GLY A 471 -14.68 -3.40 26.87
N ILE A 472 -15.98 -3.23 26.70
CA ILE A 472 -16.58 -1.98 26.25
C ILE A 472 -17.85 -1.64 27.02
N ILE A 473 -18.18 -0.36 27.04
CA ILE A 473 -19.54 0.12 27.30
C ILE A 473 -20.35 -0.15 26.03
N PHE A 474 -21.39 -0.99 26.12
CA PHE A 474 -22.22 -1.32 24.95
C PHE A 474 -23.61 -0.67 25.00
N ASP A 475 -24.07 -0.25 26.17
CA ASP A 475 -25.35 0.43 26.37
C ASP A 475 -25.18 1.51 27.45
N VAL A 476 -25.69 2.71 27.17
CA VAL A 476 -25.80 3.83 28.12
C VAL A 476 -27.24 4.31 28.28
N ARG A 477 -28.17 3.81 27.44
CA ARG A 477 -29.58 4.24 27.45
C ARG A 477 -30.34 3.65 28.63
N ASN A 478 -30.01 2.41 29.01
CA ASN A 478 -30.63 1.70 30.12
C ASN A 478 -29.68 1.57 31.33
N GLY A 479 -28.93 2.63 31.60
CA GLY A 479 -27.78 2.64 32.50
C GLY A 479 -26.50 2.19 31.81
N ILE A 480 -25.35 2.46 32.43
CA ILE A 480 -24.03 2.14 31.86
C ILE A 480 -23.78 0.64 31.97
N ARG A 481 -23.78 -0.07 30.85
CA ARG A 481 -23.55 -1.53 30.80
C ARG A 481 -22.25 -1.84 30.10
N ILE A 482 -21.46 -2.72 30.73
CA ILE A 482 -20.20 -3.23 30.17
C ILE A 482 -20.34 -4.71 29.82
N ASN A 483 -19.68 -5.14 28.75
CA ASN A 483 -19.73 -6.53 28.23
C ASN A 483 -18.88 -7.53 29.05
N LEU A 484 -18.69 -7.25 30.35
CA LEU A 484 -17.92 -8.07 31.29
C LEU A 484 -18.80 -8.42 32.48
N GLY A 485 -19.16 -9.69 32.61
CA GLY A 485 -19.99 -10.23 33.69
C GLY A 485 -19.25 -11.16 34.66
N SER A 486 -19.99 -11.90 35.49
CA SER A 486 -19.46 -12.77 36.54
C SER A 486 -18.51 -13.85 36.03
N ARG A 487 -18.65 -14.31 34.77
CA ARG A 487 -17.73 -15.27 34.16
C ARG A 487 -16.28 -14.77 34.11
N PHE A 488 -16.07 -13.45 34.01
CA PHE A 488 -14.75 -12.80 34.02
C PHE A 488 -14.28 -12.48 35.46
N GLY A 489 -14.91 -13.08 36.47
CA GLY A 489 -14.63 -12.80 37.88
C GLY A 489 -15.12 -11.43 38.35
N ILE A 490 -16.00 -10.76 37.59
CA ILE A 490 -16.55 -9.45 37.96
C ILE A 490 -17.55 -9.61 39.11
N ARG A 491 -17.47 -8.70 40.08
CA ARG A 491 -18.34 -8.66 41.27
C ARG A 491 -18.84 -7.23 41.49
N LYS A 492 -19.90 -7.09 42.29
CA LYS A 492 -20.33 -5.78 42.79
C LYS A 492 -19.15 -5.06 43.46
N GLY A 493 -18.95 -3.79 43.14
CA GLY A 493 -17.82 -2.97 43.59
C GLY A 493 -16.55 -3.05 42.71
N THR A 494 -16.47 -3.99 41.74
CA THR A 494 -15.36 -3.99 40.78
C THR A 494 -15.32 -2.66 40.02
N SER A 495 -14.12 -2.09 39.85
CA SER A 495 -13.93 -0.79 39.22
C SER A 495 -13.26 -0.92 37.85
N PHE A 496 -13.60 0.00 36.96
CA PHE A 496 -13.08 0.07 35.60
C PHE A 496 -12.63 1.49 35.27
N HIS A 497 -11.61 1.59 34.44
CA HIS A 497 -11.28 2.82 33.74
C HIS A 497 -11.85 2.77 32.32
N GLY A 498 -12.49 3.84 31.88
CA GLY A 498 -12.93 4.05 30.50
C GLY A 498 -11.86 4.81 29.73
N TYR A 499 -11.61 4.38 28.49
CA TYR A 499 -10.59 4.95 27.61
C TYR A 499 -11.24 5.52 26.36
N TYR A 500 -10.89 6.76 26.05
CA TYR A 500 -11.13 7.36 24.75
C TYR A 500 -9.91 7.11 23.86
N GLU A 501 -10.14 6.54 22.70
CA GLU A 501 -9.09 6.20 21.75
C GLU A 501 -9.23 7.09 20.51
N ARG A 502 -8.17 7.85 20.19
CA ARG A 502 -8.07 8.63 18.95
C ARG A 502 -6.87 8.14 18.15
N ILE A 503 -6.99 8.11 16.83
CA ILE A 503 -5.83 7.86 15.97
C ILE A 503 -5.01 9.16 15.89
N GLY A 504 -3.71 9.07 16.21
CA GLY A 504 -2.79 10.19 16.17
C GLY A 504 -2.51 10.72 14.76
N VAL A 505 -1.92 11.92 14.67
CA VAL A 505 -1.70 12.67 13.42
C VAL A 505 -0.82 11.91 12.42
N SER A 506 0.13 11.09 12.89
CA SER A 506 0.96 10.23 12.03
C SER A 506 0.27 8.92 11.58
N GLN A 507 -1.03 8.77 11.85
CA GLN A 507 -1.90 7.65 11.41
C GLN A 507 -1.42 6.23 11.81
N LYS A 508 -0.37 6.13 12.62
CA LYS A 508 0.25 4.85 13.02
C LYS A 508 0.06 4.49 14.50
N ASN A 509 -0.32 5.44 15.35
CA ASN A 509 -0.46 5.23 16.80
C ASN A 509 -1.88 5.56 17.27
N ILE A 510 -2.47 4.63 18.03
CA ILE A 510 -3.70 4.88 18.80
C ILE A 510 -3.29 5.61 20.08
N ILE A 511 -3.73 6.85 20.23
CA ILE A 511 -3.59 7.61 21.46
C ILE A 511 -4.75 7.21 22.37
N LYS A 512 -4.41 6.56 23.49
CA LYS A 512 -5.37 6.12 24.50
C LYS A 512 -5.36 7.11 25.65
N ARG A 513 -6.53 7.68 25.95
CA ARG A 513 -6.73 8.58 27.08
C ARG A 513 -7.69 7.98 28.08
N LYS A 514 -7.36 8.07 29.36
CA LYS A 514 -8.22 7.62 30.45
C LYS A 514 -9.23 8.71 30.81
N VAL A 515 -10.50 8.50 30.48
CA VAL A 515 -11.53 9.56 30.56
C VAL A 515 -12.65 9.28 31.55
N ALA A 516 -12.81 8.05 32.03
CA ALA A 516 -13.89 7.71 32.97
C ALA A 516 -13.45 6.70 34.04
N LYS A 517 -14.11 6.75 35.20
CA LYS A 517 -14.07 5.71 36.23
C LYS A 517 -15.48 5.19 36.45
N LEU A 518 -15.65 3.87 36.36
CA LEU A 518 -16.91 3.17 36.54
C LEU A 518 -16.82 2.23 37.74
N ARG A 519 -17.93 2.02 38.44
CA ARG A 519 -18.03 1.01 39.49
C ARG A 519 -19.23 0.11 39.25
N VAL A 520 -19.03 -1.19 39.35
CA VAL A 520 -20.08 -2.19 39.12
C VAL A 520 -21.08 -2.20 40.28
N VAL A 521 -22.37 -2.08 39.97
CA VAL A 521 -23.48 -2.08 40.93
C VAL A 521 -24.35 -3.33 40.86
N ASP A 522 -24.46 -3.95 39.68
CA ASP A 522 -25.15 -5.22 39.44
C ASP A 522 -24.36 -6.08 38.44
N VAL A 523 -24.40 -7.40 38.61
CA VAL A 523 -23.61 -8.34 37.80
C VAL A 523 -24.52 -9.43 37.24
N LYS A 524 -24.50 -9.58 35.91
CA LYS A 524 -25.03 -10.75 35.22
C LYS A 524 -23.90 -11.65 34.74
N ARG A 525 -24.25 -12.78 34.11
CA ARG A 525 -23.28 -13.76 33.62
C ARG A 525 -22.29 -13.16 32.62
N ASP A 526 -22.79 -12.44 31.61
CA ASP A 526 -22.01 -11.95 30.47
C ASP A 526 -21.88 -10.42 30.41
N TYR A 527 -22.56 -9.68 31.29
CA TYR A 527 -22.47 -8.23 31.38
C TYR A 527 -22.63 -7.74 32.82
N SER A 528 -22.25 -6.50 33.08
CA SER A 528 -22.46 -5.83 34.37
C SER A 528 -23.02 -4.42 34.17
N MET A 529 -23.82 -3.96 35.15
CA MET A 529 -24.27 -2.57 35.23
C MET A 529 -23.34 -1.78 36.12
N CYS A 530 -23.04 -0.54 35.72
CA CYS A 530 -22.12 0.34 36.42
C CYS A 530 -22.76 1.68 36.77
N GLU A 531 -22.30 2.27 37.86
CA GLU A 531 -22.41 3.70 38.14
C GLU A 531 -21.18 4.44 37.60
N LEU A 532 -21.38 5.68 37.17
CA LEU A 532 -20.29 6.59 36.81
C LEU A 532 -19.72 7.20 38.09
N VAL A 533 -18.45 6.95 38.37
CA VAL A 533 -17.74 7.52 39.53
C VAL A 533 -17.15 8.88 39.19
N SER A 534 -16.54 8.99 38.01
CA SER A 534 -16.01 10.25 37.49
C SER A 534 -15.88 10.19 35.97
N VAL A 535 -16.00 11.34 35.33
CA VAL A 535 -15.66 11.55 33.92
C VAL A 535 -14.81 12.79 33.80
N GLU A 536 -13.85 12.75 32.90
CA GLU A 536 -12.95 13.85 32.62
C GLU A 536 -13.68 14.96 31.84
N GLU A 537 -13.35 16.22 32.14
CA GLU A 537 -13.99 17.37 31.50
C GLU A 537 -13.79 17.34 29.97
N GLY A 538 -14.86 17.61 29.23
CA GLY A 538 -14.89 17.55 27.77
C GLY A 538 -15.21 16.16 27.19
N PHE A 539 -15.36 15.13 28.02
CA PHE A 539 -15.72 13.78 27.57
C PHE A 539 -17.13 13.37 28.00
N LEU A 540 -17.79 12.61 27.13
CA LEU A 540 -19.08 11.99 27.40
C LEU A 540 -18.90 10.47 27.51
N VAL A 541 -19.73 9.84 28.34
CA VAL A 541 -19.80 8.37 28.42
C VAL A 541 -20.80 7.87 27.39
N GLU A 542 -20.30 7.21 26.35
CA GLU A 542 -21.10 6.68 25.25
C GLU A 542 -20.81 5.20 24.98
N SER A 543 -21.69 4.57 24.20
CA SER A 543 -21.46 3.21 23.72
C SER A 543 -20.25 3.19 22.77
N GLY A 544 -19.38 2.19 22.92
CA GLY A 544 -18.13 2.07 22.16
C GLY A 544 -16.90 2.52 22.93
N ILE A 545 -17.05 3.10 24.13
CA ILE A 545 -15.90 3.37 25.01
C ILE A 545 -15.32 2.06 25.53
N LYS A 546 -14.00 1.89 25.35
CA LYS A 546 -13.26 0.77 25.90
C LYS A 546 -13.15 0.89 27.42
N VAL A 547 -13.33 -0.20 28.14
CA VAL A 547 -13.15 -0.28 29.59
C VAL A 547 -12.09 -1.30 29.96
N LYS A 548 -11.29 -1.00 30.98
CA LYS A 548 -10.29 -1.93 31.53
C LYS A 548 -10.50 -2.11 33.01
N ARG A 549 -10.54 -3.38 33.46
CA ARG A 549 -10.63 -3.69 34.88
C ARG A 549 -9.41 -3.12 35.58
N TYR A 550 -9.66 -2.38 36.65
CA TYR A 550 -8.64 -1.84 37.50
C TYR A 550 -8.86 -2.32 38.93
N ILE A 551 -7.77 -2.80 39.53
CA ILE A 551 -7.74 -3.25 40.92
C ILE A 551 -6.95 -2.18 41.68
N GLU A 552 -7.61 -1.49 42.60
CA GLU A 552 -6.93 -0.73 43.66
C GLU A 552 -6.22 -1.76 44.54
N GLU A 553 -5.04 -2.21 44.12
CA GLU A 553 -4.24 -3.07 44.99
C GLU A 553 -3.77 -2.24 46.18
N GLY A 554 -3.96 -2.79 47.38
CA GLY A 554 -3.24 -2.40 48.59
C GLY A 554 -1.74 -2.73 48.52
N VAL A 555 -1.14 -2.70 47.32
CA VAL A 555 0.30 -2.62 47.16
C VAL A 555 0.73 -1.39 47.95
N LYS A 556 1.67 -1.55 48.88
CA LYS A 556 2.34 -0.41 49.51
C LYS A 556 3.02 0.38 48.41
N LYS A 557 2.31 1.39 47.91
CA LYS A 557 2.86 2.36 46.98
C LYS A 557 3.92 3.15 47.73
N HIS A 558 5.15 3.07 47.26
CA HIS A 558 6.20 3.97 47.69
C HIS A 558 6.55 4.88 46.52
N ARG A 559 7.34 5.91 46.79
CA ARG A 559 7.82 6.80 45.73
C ARG A 559 9.02 6.13 45.05
N ILE A 560 9.04 6.17 43.72
CA ILE A 560 10.19 5.87 42.87
C ILE A 560 10.56 7.12 42.07
N TYR A 561 11.73 7.12 41.45
CA TYR A 561 12.10 8.06 40.41
C TYR A 561 12.02 7.40 39.03
N LEU A 562 11.20 7.98 38.16
CA LEU A 562 11.24 7.70 36.73
C LEU A 562 12.10 8.78 36.07
N THR A 563 13.23 8.38 35.48
CA THR A 563 14.07 9.27 34.70
C THR A 563 13.54 9.31 33.27
N ILE A 564 13.05 10.47 32.84
CA ILE A 564 12.51 10.68 31.50
C ILE A 564 13.59 11.38 30.68
N GLU A 565 14.11 10.69 29.66
CA GLU A 565 15.13 11.20 28.75
C GLU A 565 14.46 11.63 27.44
N ILE A 566 14.50 12.91 27.13
CA ILE A 566 13.79 13.51 26.00
C ILE A 566 14.81 13.88 24.93
N VAL A 567 14.67 13.24 23.77
CA VAL A 567 15.58 13.42 22.62
C VAL A 567 14.80 13.77 21.36
N SER A 568 15.47 14.45 20.43
CA SER A 568 15.03 14.64 19.05
C SER A 568 16.06 13.99 18.15
N GLY A 569 15.74 12.83 17.59
CA GLY A 569 16.74 11.99 16.93
C GLY A 569 17.76 11.46 17.94
N LYS A 570 18.97 12.05 17.96
CA LYS A 570 20.05 11.74 18.93
C LYS A 570 20.37 12.89 19.88
N GLU A 571 19.76 14.06 19.69
CA GLU A 571 20.08 15.26 20.46
C GLU A 571 19.16 15.39 21.67
N PRO A 572 19.67 15.75 22.86
CA PRO A 572 18.85 16.02 24.02
C PRO A 572 18.00 17.28 23.81
N VAL A 573 16.74 17.27 24.28
CA VAL A 573 15.85 18.43 24.19
C VAL A 573 15.74 19.11 25.55
N GLU A 574 16.38 20.26 25.68
CA GLU A 574 16.33 21.11 26.88
C GLU A 574 15.01 21.89 27.01
N GLY A 575 14.53 22.03 28.25
CA GLY A 575 13.39 22.86 28.59
C GLY A 575 12.07 22.38 27.99
N ALA A 576 11.94 21.06 27.74
CA ALA A 576 10.67 20.45 27.41
C ALA A 576 9.83 20.34 28.69
N ASN A 577 8.58 20.78 28.65
CA ASN A 577 7.63 20.67 29.75
C ASN A 577 7.13 19.24 29.88
N ILE A 578 7.13 18.72 31.10
CA ILE A 578 6.64 17.39 31.43
C ILE A 578 5.38 17.53 32.27
N TYR A 579 4.35 16.81 31.88
CA TYR A 579 3.08 16.71 32.57
C TYR A 579 2.79 15.26 32.91
N ILE A 580 2.26 15.04 34.11
CA ILE A 580 1.76 13.75 34.56
C ILE A 580 0.31 13.94 34.98
N ASP A 581 -0.60 13.17 34.36
CA ASP A 581 -2.06 13.29 34.56
C ASP A 581 -2.52 14.75 34.39
N ARG A 582 -2.02 15.40 33.33
CA ARG A 582 -2.21 16.82 32.97
C ARG A 582 -1.65 17.84 33.95
N VAL A 583 -1.07 17.43 35.07
CA VAL A 583 -0.42 18.34 36.00
C VAL A 583 1.00 18.58 35.52
N TRP A 584 1.37 19.84 35.31
CA TRP A 584 2.75 20.20 35.02
C TRP A 584 3.63 19.85 36.21
N ILE A 585 4.66 19.03 35.99
CA ILE A 585 5.56 18.59 37.06
C ILE A 585 6.96 19.19 36.95
N GLY A 586 7.38 19.66 35.78
CA GLY A 586 8.69 20.29 35.60
C GLY A 586 9.15 20.36 34.14
N GLN A 587 10.44 20.65 33.96
CA GLN A 587 11.09 20.77 32.66
C GLN A 587 12.37 19.93 32.59
N SER A 588 12.71 19.43 31.40
CA SER A 588 14.00 18.77 31.16
C SER A 588 15.17 19.74 31.30
N ASN A 589 16.29 19.23 31.81
CA ASN A 589 17.54 19.98 31.91
C ASN A 589 18.29 20.07 30.56
N ASP A 590 19.50 20.64 30.59
CA ASP A 590 20.45 20.75 29.48
C ASP A 590 20.79 19.41 28.79
N LYS A 591 20.67 18.29 29.52
CA LYS A 591 20.85 16.93 29.00
C LYS A 591 19.56 16.29 28.50
N GLY A 592 18.47 17.04 28.44
CA GLY A 592 17.16 16.53 28.05
C GLY A 592 16.51 15.61 29.08
N VAL A 593 16.96 15.63 30.33
CA VAL A 593 16.53 14.68 31.37
C VAL A 593 15.63 15.36 32.40
N TYR A 594 14.57 14.67 32.81
CA TYR A 594 13.76 15.03 33.97
C TYR A 594 13.52 13.82 34.89
N LYS A 595 13.66 13.98 36.20
CA LYS A 595 13.42 12.90 37.19
C LYS A 595 12.07 13.09 37.86
N ALA A 596 11.05 12.38 37.38
CA ALA A 596 9.71 12.41 37.95
C ALA A 596 9.60 11.52 39.19
N ARG A 597 9.11 12.08 40.30
CA ARG A 597 8.87 11.31 41.54
C ARG A 597 7.43 10.80 41.56
N LEU A 598 7.25 9.52 41.28
CA LEU A 598 5.94 8.89 41.07
C LEU A 598 5.70 7.77 42.08
N LEU A 599 4.44 7.41 42.33
CA LEU A 599 4.12 6.19 43.08
C LEU A 599 4.45 4.96 42.25
N SER A 600 5.05 3.94 42.87
CA SER A 600 5.28 2.63 42.27
C SER A 600 3.96 1.95 41.88
N ASN A 601 4.04 1.03 40.92
CA ASN A 601 2.92 0.22 40.44
C ASN A 601 1.68 1.03 40.06
N SER A 602 1.88 2.19 39.43
CA SER A 602 0.82 3.12 39.06
C SER A 602 0.92 3.50 37.59
N GLU A 603 -0.23 3.74 36.96
CA GLU A 603 -0.32 4.20 35.57
C GLU A 603 -0.52 5.71 35.57
N TYR A 604 0.18 6.38 34.66
CA TYR A 604 0.13 7.84 34.50
C TYR A 604 0.02 8.20 33.02
N GLU A 605 -0.70 9.27 32.72
CA GLU A 605 -0.65 9.94 31.41
C GLU A 605 0.59 10.85 31.37
N LEU A 606 1.61 10.46 30.61
CA LEU A 606 2.76 11.32 30.34
C LEU A 606 2.48 12.16 29.10
N MET A 607 2.59 13.48 29.25
CA MET A 607 2.68 14.41 28.13
C MET A 607 4.02 15.15 28.22
N VAL A 608 4.77 15.13 27.12
CA VAL A 608 5.96 15.95 26.94
C VAL A 608 5.67 16.97 25.85
N TYR A 609 5.83 18.24 26.21
CA TYR A 609 5.53 19.36 25.33
C TYR A 609 6.73 20.31 25.26
N LYS A 610 7.15 20.64 24.04
CA LYS A 610 8.14 21.67 23.76
C LYS A 610 7.64 22.47 22.58
N GLU A 611 7.74 23.80 22.66
CA GLU A 611 7.41 24.67 21.54
C GLU A 611 8.18 24.29 20.27
N GLY A 612 7.48 24.18 19.15
CA GLY A 612 7.98 23.73 17.86
C GLY A 612 8.08 22.22 17.69
N PHE A 613 7.67 21.44 18.70
CA PHE A 613 7.66 19.98 18.65
C PHE A 613 6.23 19.43 18.72
N GLU A 614 5.99 18.33 18.01
CA GLU A 614 4.77 17.56 18.16
C GLU A 614 4.67 17.06 19.62
N PRO A 615 3.55 17.33 20.33
CA PRO A 615 3.37 16.84 21.69
C PRO A 615 3.47 15.32 21.73
N PHE A 616 4.27 14.81 22.66
CA PHE A 616 4.36 13.38 22.89
C PHE A 616 3.42 13.00 24.02
N GLU A 617 2.47 12.10 23.74
CA GLU A 617 1.52 11.56 24.71
C GLU A 617 1.70 10.04 24.80
N LYS A 618 1.85 9.52 26.02
CA LYS A 618 1.95 8.08 26.28
C LYS A 618 1.37 7.73 27.64
N LEU A 619 0.57 6.67 27.71
CA LEU A 619 0.28 6.01 28.99
C LEU A 619 1.52 5.25 29.44
N ILE A 620 2.08 5.66 30.57
CA ILE A 620 3.26 5.05 31.18
C ILE A 620 2.86 4.31 32.45
N LYS A 621 3.62 3.27 32.79
CA LYS A 621 3.41 2.50 34.00
C LYS A 621 4.70 2.40 34.79
N THR A 622 4.64 2.71 36.08
CA THR A 622 5.77 2.61 36.99
C THR A 622 5.89 1.19 37.55
N GLY A 623 7.12 0.68 37.65
CA GLY A 623 7.42 -0.60 38.30
C GLY A 623 7.57 -0.49 39.82
N GLU A 624 8.22 -1.50 40.41
CA GLU A 624 8.57 -1.52 41.84
C GLU A 624 9.83 -0.70 42.16
N THR A 625 10.70 -0.45 41.18
CA THR A 625 11.97 0.28 41.36
C THR A 625 12.05 1.50 40.45
N ASP A 626 13.07 2.32 40.67
CA ASP A 626 13.44 3.40 39.74
C ASP A 626 13.66 2.84 38.33
N ASP A 627 13.32 3.64 37.32
CA ASP A 627 13.37 3.23 35.92
C ASP A 627 13.74 4.41 35.00
N VAL A 628 14.07 4.11 33.75
CA VAL A 628 14.41 5.11 32.72
C VAL A 628 13.49 4.94 31.51
N LEU A 629 12.87 6.04 31.09
CA LEU A 629 12.02 6.11 29.92
C LEU A 629 12.63 7.07 28.90
N SER A 630 12.98 6.57 27.73
CA SER A 630 13.39 7.40 26.59
C SER A 630 12.17 7.84 25.78
N VAL A 631 12.08 9.14 25.51
CA VAL A 631 11.03 9.82 24.76
C VAL A 631 11.68 10.51 23.56
N ASN A 632 11.29 10.11 22.35
CA ASN A 632 11.75 10.77 21.13
C ASN A 632 10.65 11.68 20.58
N ILE A 633 10.88 12.99 20.58
CA ILE A 633 9.97 14.00 20.03
C ILE A 633 10.51 14.58 18.74
N ARG A 634 9.62 15.00 17.85
CA ARG A 634 9.99 15.53 16.53
C ARG A 634 9.47 16.94 16.37
N ARG A 635 10.23 17.77 15.65
CA ARG A 635 9.72 19.06 15.22
C ARG A 635 8.50 18.88 14.33
N GLY A 636 7.50 19.70 14.54
CA GLY A 636 6.26 19.67 13.80
C GLY A 636 5.77 21.06 13.48
N ILE A 637 4.99 21.17 12.41
CA ILE A 637 4.20 22.36 12.07
C ILE A 637 2.73 21.96 11.94
N ALA A 638 1.83 22.83 12.38
CA ALA A 638 0.41 22.73 12.15
C ALA A 638 0.02 23.69 11.02
N VAL A 639 -0.90 23.24 10.16
CA VAL A 639 -1.46 24.05 9.09
C VAL A 639 -2.87 24.48 9.52
N LEU A 640 -3.05 25.76 9.79
CA LEU A 640 -4.31 26.33 10.23
C LEU A 640 -5.06 26.94 9.03
N ARG A 641 -6.32 26.55 8.86
CA ARG A 641 -7.29 27.28 8.03
C ARG A 641 -8.41 27.77 8.92
N ILE A 642 -8.63 29.08 8.90
CA ILE A 642 -9.59 29.76 9.78
C ILE A 642 -10.69 30.37 8.91
N ASP A 643 -11.93 29.99 9.18
CA ASP A 643 -13.16 30.48 8.55
C ASP A 643 -14.12 30.97 9.65
N SER A 644 -14.95 31.97 9.36
CA SER A 644 -15.92 32.49 10.32
C SER A 644 -17.26 32.80 9.65
N ASN A 645 -18.33 32.70 10.44
CA ASN A 645 -19.65 33.16 10.05
C ASN A 645 -20.18 34.11 11.14
N PRO A 646 -20.32 35.42 10.89
CA PRO A 646 -20.11 36.10 9.60
C PRO A 646 -18.63 36.14 9.17
N ALA A 647 -18.40 36.24 7.86
CA ALA A 647 -17.07 36.42 7.28
C ALA A 647 -16.52 37.84 7.53
N GLY A 648 -15.21 38.05 7.33
CA GLY A 648 -14.59 39.36 7.45
C GLY A 648 -13.88 39.64 8.79
N ALA A 649 -13.68 38.63 9.64
CA ALA A 649 -12.97 38.80 10.90
C ALA A 649 -11.45 38.88 10.67
N MET A 650 -10.79 39.85 11.29
CA MET A 650 -9.33 39.93 11.26
C MET A 650 -8.71 38.80 12.09
N VAL A 651 -7.73 38.11 11.50
CA VAL A 651 -7.01 37.00 12.13
C VAL A 651 -5.60 37.46 12.47
N SER A 652 -5.18 37.22 13.71
CA SER A 652 -3.81 37.36 14.16
C SER A 652 -3.35 36.11 14.90
N VAL A 653 -2.10 35.72 14.72
CA VAL A 653 -1.42 34.64 15.47
C VAL A 653 -0.25 35.26 16.22
N ASP A 654 -0.14 35.01 17.53
CA ASP A 654 0.88 35.64 18.39
C ASP A 654 0.91 37.17 18.28
N GLY A 655 -0.26 37.80 18.13
CA GLY A 655 -0.40 39.24 17.94
C GLY A 655 0.06 39.78 16.57
N LYS A 656 0.52 38.91 15.65
CA LYS A 656 0.86 39.29 14.28
C LYS A 656 -0.35 39.10 13.36
N PRO A 657 -0.80 40.12 12.62
CA PRO A 657 -1.91 39.97 11.68
C PRO A 657 -1.52 39.03 10.54
N VAL A 658 -2.36 38.02 10.28
CA VAL A 658 -2.11 36.98 9.26
C VAL A 658 -3.17 36.98 8.16
N GLY A 659 -4.31 37.65 8.34
CA GLY A 659 -5.30 37.81 7.28
C GLY A 659 -6.70 38.14 7.78
N ILE A 660 -7.70 37.88 6.94
CA ILE A 660 -9.12 38.09 7.23
C ILE A 660 -9.87 36.78 6.89
N THR A 661 -10.84 36.37 7.70
CA THR A 661 -11.62 35.16 7.47
C THR A 661 -12.61 35.29 6.31
N PRO A 662 -12.86 34.20 5.55
CA PRO A 662 -12.04 32.98 5.50
C PRO A 662 -10.63 33.27 4.98
N LEU A 663 -9.62 32.72 5.66
CA LEU A 663 -8.23 32.85 5.22
C LEU A 663 -8.07 32.22 3.83
N LYS A 664 -7.61 33.01 2.86
CA LYS A 664 -7.37 32.56 1.48
C LYS A 664 -6.31 31.46 1.42
N GLU A 665 -5.25 31.61 2.20
CA GLU A 665 -4.16 30.65 2.31
C GLU A 665 -4.09 30.09 3.74
N PRO A 666 -3.83 28.78 3.90
CA PRO A 666 -3.49 28.24 5.20
C PRO A 666 -2.25 28.91 5.78
N ILE A 667 -2.24 29.14 7.08
CA ILE A 667 -1.05 29.60 7.78
C ILE A 667 -0.36 28.41 8.43
N THR A 668 0.96 28.35 8.30
CA THR A 668 1.77 27.39 9.03
C THR A 668 2.20 27.99 10.35
N VAL A 669 1.93 27.27 11.44
CA VAL A 669 2.43 27.62 12.76
C VAL A 669 3.25 26.44 13.27
N PRO A 670 4.34 26.67 14.00
CA PRO A 670 4.96 25.61 14.79
C PRO A 670 3.92 24.92 15.68
N TYR A 671 4.15 23.68 16.12
CA TYR A 671 3.31 23.16 17.21
C TYR A 671 3.59 23.97 18.47
N GLY A 672 2.56 24.57 19.06
CA GLY A 672 2.74 25.37 20.26
C GLY A 672 1.48 26.01 20.80
N PHE A 673 1.62 26.73 21.90
CA PHE A 673 0.66 27.73 22.33
C PHE A 673 0.92 29.00 21.52
N HIS A 674 -0.11 29.47 20.82
CA HIS A 674 -0.11 30.64 19.95
C HIS A 674 -1.32 31.53 20.26
#